data_AF-A0A8U0SM75-F1
#
_entry.id   AF-A0A8U0SM75-F1
#
_cell.length_a   1.000
_cell.length_b   1.000
_cell.length_c   1.000
_cell.angle_alpha   90.00
_cell.angle_beta   90.00
_cell.angle_gamma   90.00
#
_symmetry.space_group_name_H-M   'P 1'
#
loop_
_entity.id
_entity.type
_entity.pdbx_description
1 polymer ?
#
loop_
_entity_poly.entity_id
_entity_poly.type
_entity_poly.pdbx_seq_one_letter_code
_entity_poly.pdbx_strand_id
1 'polypeptide(L)'
;MLVSEDKPGIGGELLFGQKMKPKYSAFPKGIGSDAPSWVAFDKQVLSFDAYLEDEVPDKSQENYRIRRYKIYFYLEDDTIQVNEPELKNSGMPQGTFIRRHRISLPPPDEDQFYTVHHFNINIDIIFYGRTFKIYDCDTFTKNFLRKMGVKLNPPGQCPEDPYMKLRRETLDCMDPLRPYESFDTLKQFLEYDRKVLRFFCLWDDSASLFGDRRELILHYFLSDDTIEVKEVIPHNSGRDAMSLFLQRRKLPKYGPPGVYQPGQITDRTVLNVYSGLGENRVKGYLLDKYKLGKVDQEFYKDDDLFIGATINVWGRKVLLCDCDEFTKTYYKTKYGIENFTSILCKAPPPPKIERKFPPYTGFGSEEDSLRSCIGLRPTPHQKNFRKFVEKDSYGNISNILRFFAKLFTHKCADVDRLFVISYFLSDDTISIFEPIESNSGITGGKFLKRTRVKKPGQEVFKSELSEYIKAEELYIGAKVNVNGYLFLLLNADKYTLNFMEAHSDKFPMSSIELILQKLKEEESKSRELKQVLRAADSRLTKMVDYNTFRDIIMSLTVGKLTDHEVITLARHYQVPEDTKPDVNVLIAQAHEQLKKNAFENFERLNAICVYQDREKKTVLPSKYIRRLCKSSRLPLTDDLLASILSRFEDSKEQIDYESLFCTLNWRMNPVPELEAPSYLKETSNHDFLLKNKTLLLPNEEALREGPSRTGLFHKRIHSPNNFFALIGVV
;
A
#
# COMPACT_ATOMS: atom_id res chain seq x y z
N MET A 1 16.76 110.20 -68.88
CA MET A 1 16.58 109.79 -67.47
C MET A 1 15.56 108.67 -67.44
N LEU A 2 16.03 107.43 -67.61
CA LEU A 2 15.21 106.22 -67.44
C LEU A 2 15.24 105.88 -65.96
N VAL A 3 14.09 106.06 -65.31
CA VAL A 3 13.86 105.70 -63.91
C VAL A 3 14.01 104.19 -63.80
N SER A 4 14.84 103.74 -62.86
CA SER A 4 15.09 102.33 -62.54
C SER A 4 13.75 101.60 -62.40
N GLU A 5 13.51 100.59 -63.24
CA GLU A 5 12.23 99.84 -63.28
C GLU A 5 11.88 99.16 -61.92
N ASP A 6 12.84 99.07 -61.01
CA ASP A 6 12.75 98.36 -59.73
C ASP A 6 12.55 99.25 -58.49
N LYS A 7 12.41 100.58 -58.62
CA LYS A 7 12.12 101.44 -57.45
C LYS A 7 10.61 101.49 -57.13
N PRO A 8 10.17 101.12 -55.91
CA PRO A 8 8.77 101.26 -55.50
C PRO A 8 8.38 102.74 -55.35
N GLY A 9 7.09 103.05 -55.53
CA GLY A 9 6.55 104.40 -55.36
C GLY A 9 6.63 104.92 -53.92
N ILE A 10 6.41 106.22 -53.74
CA ILE A 10 6.36 106.86 -52.41
C ILE A 10 5.22 106.20 -51.61
N GLY A 11 5.54 105.64 -50.44
CA GLY A 11 4.59 104.92 -49.58
C GLY A 11 4.57 103.39 -49.77
N GLY A 12 5.37 102.83 -50.68
CA GLY A 12 5.47 101.37 -50.87
C GLY A 12 4.40 100.75 -51.76
N GLU A 13 3.52 101.55 -52.35
CA GLU A 13 2.55 101.11 -53.36
C GLU A 13 3.20 101.01 -54.76
N LEU A 14 2.78 100.01 -55.55
CA LEU A 14 3.33 99.71 -56.87
C LEU A 14 2.79 100.65 -57.94
N LEU A 15 3.63 101.03 -58.91
CA LEU A 15 3.18 101.77 -60.08
C LEU A 15 2.38 100.86 -61.02
N PHE A 16 1.39 101.43 -61.71
CA PHE A 16 0.53 100.72 -62.65
C PHE A 16 1.38 100.08 -63.78
N GLY A 17 1.45 98.75 -63.81
CA GLY A 17 2.25 97.98 -64.77
C GLY A 17 3.51 97.31 -64.21
N GLN A 18 3.95 97.63 -62.98
CA GLN A 18 5.05 96.93 -62.32
C GLN A 18 4.59 95.56 -61.78
N LYS A 19 5.26 94.48 -62.20
CA LYS A 19 5.12 93.15 -61.58
C LYS A 19 6.21 93.00 -60.52
N MET A 20 5.84 92.88 -59.24
CA MET A 20 6.79 92.49 -58.20
C MET A 20 7.38 91.12 -58.52
N LYS A 21 8.70 91.02 -58.57
CA LYS A 21 9.39 89.73 -58.53
C LYS A 21 9.25 89.19 -57.10
N PRO A 22 8.52 88.09 -56.87
CA PRO A 22 8.29 87.60 -55.51
C PRO A 22 9.63 87.12 -54.93
N LYS A 23 10.04 87.69 -53.79
CA LYS A 23 11.26 87.28 -53.08
C LYS A 23 11.12 85.95 -52.34
N TYR A 24 9.90 85.45 -52.16
CA TYR A 24 9.56 84.21 -51.47
C TYR A 24 8.49 83.46 -52.25
N SER A 25 8.33 82.17 -51.98
CA SER A 25 7.25 81.36 -52.54
C SER A 25 5.87 81.92 -52.15
N ALA A 26 4.98 81.98 -53.14
CA ALA A 26 3.62 82.48 -52.95
C ALA A 26 2.65 81.29 -52.93
N PHE A 27 2.02 81.05 -51.78
CA PHE A 27 1.05 79.97 -51.62
C PHE A 27 -0.39 80.48 -51.84
N PRO A 28 -1.28 79.67 -52.47
CA PRO A 28 -2.67 80.06 -52.64
C PRO A 28 -3.35 80.21 -51.27
N LYS A 29 -4.12 81.29 -51.08
CA LYS A 29 -4.86 81.52 -49.83
C LYS A 29 -5.97 80.46 -49.69
N GLY A 30 -5.82 79.56 -48.72
CA GLY A 30 -6.85 78.60 -48.34
C GLY A 30 -7.92 79.25 -47.46
N ILE A 31 -9.04 78.56 -47.26
CA ILE A 31 -10.06 78.93 -46.27
C ILE A 31 -9.49 78.58 -44.88
N GLY A 32 -8.81 79.53 -44.24
CA GLY A 32 -8.12 79.37 -42.95
C GLY A 32 -7.37 80.62 -42.50
N SER A 33 -6.82 80.63 -41.28
CA SER A 33 -6.14 81.80 -40.68
C SER A 33 -4.90 82.25 -41.48
N ASP A 34 -4.81 83.56 -41.79
CA ASP A 34 -3.67 84.23 -42.43
C ASP A 34 -2.42 84.27 -41.51
N ALA A 35 -1.84 83.11 -41.22
CA ALA A 35 -0.59 83.00 -40.48
C ALA A 35 0.62 83.19 -41.43
N PRO A 36 1.73 83.80 -40.97
CA PRO A 36 2.97 83.89 -41.74
C PRO A 36 3.51 82.50 -42.15
N SER A 37 4.24 82.41 -43.28
CA SER A 37 4.77 81.14 -43.83
C SER A 37 5.59 80.32 -42.85
N TRP A 38 6.44 80.98 -42.06
CA TRP A 38 7.29 80.34 -41.05
C TRP A 38 6.50 79.72 -39.88
N VAL A 39 5.26 80.17 -39.63
CA VAL A 39 4.35 79.54 -38.65
C VAL A 39 3.49 78.47 -39.32
N ALA A 40 2.95 78.78 -40.50
CA ALA A 40 2.00 77.93 -41.20
C ALA A 40 2.63 76.61 -41.67
N PHE A 41 3.92 76.64 -42.03
CA PHE A 41 4.65 75.50 -42.57
C PHE A 41 5.83 75.03 -41.68
N ASP A 42 5.79 75.36 -40.38
CA ASP A 42 6.79 74.86 -39.42
C ASP A 42 6.91 73.33 -39.51
N LYS A 43 8.16 72.84 -39.58
CA LYS A 43 8.54 71.41 -39.74
C LYS A 43 8.02 70.71 -41.00
N GLN A 44 7.37 71.42 -41.92
CA GLN A 44 6.95 70.86 -43.20
C GLN A 44 8.07 71.04 -44.22
N VAL A 45 8.59 69.91 -44.73
CA VAL A 45 9.73 69.89 -45.64
C VAL A 45 9.38 69.06 -46.85
N LEU A 46 9.67 69.60 -48.04
CA LEU A 46 9.55 68.84 -49.27
C LEU A 46 10.83 68.04 -49.51
N SER A 47 10.72 66.71 -49.59
CA SER A 47 11.80 65.81 -49.97
C SER A 47 11.67 65.32 -51.42
N PHE A 48 12.74 65.48 -52.18
CA PHE A 48 12.91 64.98 -53.54
C PHE A 48 14.11 64.04 -53.59
N ASP A 49 13.94 62.91 -54.28
CA ASP A 49 15.02 61.97 -54.56
C ASP A 49 15.65 62.34 -55.90
N ALA A 50 16.94 62.61 -55.87
CA ALA A 50 17.73 63.00 -57.02
C ALA A 50 18.97 62.12 -57.18
N TYR A 51 19.58 62.16 -58.35
CA TYR A 51 20.88 61.57 -58.57
C TYR A 51 21.76 62.48 -59.43
N LEU A 52 23.07 62.25 -59.34
CA LEU A 52 24.10 62.95 -60.08
C LEU A 52 25.00 61.90 -60.75
N GLU A 53 25.27 62.09 -62.03
CA GLU A 53 26.18 61.27 -62.82
C GLU A 53 27.58 61.92 -62.73
N ASP A 54 28.50 61.28 -62.01
CA ASP A 54 29.92 61.69 -61.94
C ASP A 54 30.71 60.89 -62.98
N GLU A 55 31.50 61.57 -63.82
CA GLU A 55 32.45 60.90 -64.72
C GLU A 55 33.69 60.46 -63.93
N VAL A 56 34.08 59.18 -64.06
CA VAL A 56 35.25 58.60 -63.38
C VAL A 56 36.47 58.67 -64.31
N PRO A 57 37.61 59.26 -63.89
CA PRO A 57 38.79 59.37 -64.75
C PRO A 57 39.43 58.03 -65.11
N ASP A 58 39.35 57.05 -64.22
CA ASP A 58 40.01 55.74 -64.36
C ASP A 58 39.02 54.67 -64.83
N LYS A 59 38.98 54.42 -66.15
CA LYS A 59 38.01 53.52 -66.82
C LYS A 59 38.23 52.03 -66.54
N SER A 60 39.28 51.67 -65.79
CA SER A 60 39.59 50.28 -65.43
C SER A 60 38.51 49.64 -64.55
N GLN A 61 37.84 50.43 -63.70
CA GLN A 61 36.81 49.93 -62.78
C GLN A 61 35.39 50.27 -63.27
N GLU A 62 35.14 51.52 -63.68
CA GLU A 62 33.80 52.03 -64.03
C GLU A 62 33.88 53.14 -65.10
N ASN A 63 32.85 53.27 -65.95
CA ASN A 63 32.76 54.36 -66.95
C ASN A 63 32.09 55.63 -66.40
N TYR A 64 31.12 55.47 -65.50
CA TYR A 64 30.39 56.55 -64.84
C TYR A 64 29.89 56.02 -63.49
N ARG A 65 29.72 56.92 -62.52
CA ARG A 65 29.23 56.58 -61.19
C ARG A 65 27.97 57.37 -60.86
N ILE A 66 27.01 56.73 -60.20
CA ILE A 66 25.74 57.36 -59.86
C ILE A 66 25.67 57.61 -58.36
N ARG A 67 25.68 58.89 -57.97
CA ARG A 67 25.50 59.29 -56.57
C ARG A 67 24.06 59.73 -56.35
N ARG A 68 23.40 59.10 -55.38
CA ARG A 68 22.02 59.40 -55.01
C ARG A 68 22.01 60.51 -53.96
N TYR A 69 21.07 61.43 -54.05
CA TYR A 69 20.91 62.55 -53.14
C TYR A 69 19.44 62.72 -52.75
N LYS A 70 19.22 63.22 -51.55
CA LYS A 70 17.94 63.73 -51.09
C LYS A 70 18.01 65.25 -51.01
N ILE A 71 17.17 65.91 -51.80
CA ILE A 71 17.00 67.36 -51.78
C ILE A 71 15.84 67.67 -50.85
N TYR A 72 16.08 68.48 -49.84
CA TYR A 72 15.09 68.99 -48.90
C TYR A 72 14.85 70.46 -49.19
N PHE A 73 13.59 70.83 -49.42
CA PHE A 73 13.13 72.20 -49.55
C PHE A 73 12.25 72.54 -48.35
N TYR A 74 12.68 73.49 -47.53
CA TYR A 74 12.00 73.90 -46.31
C TYR A 74 10.97 74.98 -46.65
N LEU A 75 9.70 74.71 -46.38
CA LEU A 75 8.58 75.59 -46.74
C LEU A 75 8.48 76.84 -45.83
N GLU A 76 9.13 76.81 -44.67
CA GLU A 76 9.15 77.92 -43.72
C GLU A 76 9.89 79.17 -44.25
N ASP A 77 10.99 78.96 -44.97
CA ASP A 77 11.96 80.01 -45.34
C ASP A 77 12.55 79.88 -46.76
N ASP A 78 12.03 78.96 -47.58
CA ASP A 78 12.51 78.64 -48.93
C ASP A 78 13.99 78.21 -48.97
N THR A 79 14.51 77.63 -47.89
CA THR A 79 15.89 77.10 -47.86
C THR A 79 15.97 75.69 -48.43
N ILE A 80 17.12 75.37 -49.02
CA ILE A 80 17.41 74.06 -49.62
C ILE A 80 18.58 73.42 -48.91
N GLN A 81 18.47 72.12 -48.67
CA GLN A 81 19.55 71.28 -48.16
C GLN A 81 19.66 70.03 -49.03
N VAL A 82 20.87 69.62 -49.38
CA VAL A 82 21.11 68.40 -50.16
C VAL A 82 21.93 67.43 -49.32
N ASN A 83 21.41 66.21 -49.16
CA ASN A 83 22.03 65.17 -48.34
C ASN A 83 22.26 63.90 -49.15
N GLU A 84 23.45 63.32 -49.03
CA GLU A 84 23.78 62.02 -49.61
C GLU A 84 23.53 60.92 -48.56
N PRO A 85 22.67 59.93 -48.86
CA PRO A 85 22.45 58.82 -47.96
C PRO A 85 23.73 57.98 -47.80
N GLU A 86 24.04 57.61 -46.57
CA GLU A 86 25.20 56.79 -46.25
C GLU A 86 25.04 55.35 -46.77
N LEU A 87 26.00 54.90 -47.56
CA LEU A 87 26.11 53.54 -48.08
C LEU A 87 27.29 52.84 -47.41
N LYS A 88 27.03 51.71 -46.76
CA LYS A 88 28.07 50.91 -46.11
C LYS A 88 29.15 50.55 -47.13
N ASN A 89 30.42 50.79 -46.76
CA ASN A 89 31.59 50.47 -47.58
C ASN A 89 31.62 51.19 -48.94
N SER A 90 31.10 52.41 -49.04
CA SER A 90 31.18 53.26 -50.24
C SER A 90 32.59 53.82 -50.49
N GLY A 91 33.41 53.94 -49.44
CA GLY A 91 34.78 54.47 -49.53
C GLY A 91 34.85 55.98 -49.79
N MET A 92 33.72 56.68 -49.84
CA MET A 92 33.61 58.12 -50.08
C MET A 92 33.10 58.86 -48.85
N PRO A 93 33.44 60.15 -48.67
CA PRO A 93 32.77 60.99 -47.69
C PRO A 93 31.30 61.21 -48.12
N GLN A 94 30.38 60.75 -47.27
CA GLN A 94 28.92 60.84 -47.47
C GLN A 94 28.28 61.69 -46.35
N GLY A 95 27.01 62.04 -46.51
CA GLY A 95 26.27 62.92 -45.60
C GLY A 95 25.90 64.25 -46.25
N THR A 96 25.91 65.34 -45.48
CA THR A 96 25.43 66.64 -45.95
C THR A 96 26.31 67.21 -47.07
N PHE A 97 25.76 67.23 -48.29
CA PHE A 97 26.45 67.71 -49.49
C PHE A 97 26.34 69.23 -49.62
N ILE A 98 25.13 69.78 -49.43
CA ILE A 98 24.87 71.23 -49.37
C ILE A 98 24.16 71.53 -48.05
N ARG A 99 24.74 72.45 -47.26
CA ARG A 99 24.14 72.92 -46.00
C ARG A 99 22.88 73.73 -46.26
N ARG A 100 21.95 73.73 -45.30
CA ARG A 100 20.66 74.44 -45.42
C ARG A 100 20.86 75.94 -45.59
N HIS A 101 20.49 76.48 -46.76
CA HIS A 101 20.38 77.92 -47.03
C HIS A 101 19.63 78.15 -48.36
N ARG A 102 19.35 79.41 -48.69
CA ARG A 102 18.68 79.75 -49.96
C ARG A 102 19.70 79.72 -51.10
N ILE A 103 19.35 79.02 -52.18
CA ILE A 103 20.21 78.83 -53.36
C ILE A 103 19.71 79.75 -54.49
N SER A 104 20.60 80.54 -55.09
CA SER A 104 20.27 81.39 -56.24
C SER A 104 20.10 80.57 -57.52
N LEU A 105 19.33 81.10 -58.47
CA LEU A 105 19.20 80.54 -59.81
C LEU A 105 20.53 80.66 -60.58
N PRO A 106 20.77 79.78 -61.56
CA PRO A 106 21.96 79.89 -62.42
C PRO A 106 21.95 81.17 -63.27
N PRO A 107 23.12 81.63 -63.76
CA PRO A 107 23.21 82.78 -64.66
C PRO A 107 22.27 82.62 -65.87
N PRO A 108 21.46 83.62 -66.28
CA PRO A 108 21.56 85.06 -66.00
C PRO A 108 20.72 85.62 -64.83
N ASP A 109 19.96 84.81 -64.10
CA ASP A 109 19.02 85.25 -63.05
C ASP A 109 19.61 85.12 -61.62
N GLU A 110 20.88 85.51 -61.42
CA GLU A 110 21.58 85.33 -60.13
C GLU A 110 20.93 86.09 -58.95
N ASP A 111 20.14 87.13 -59.24
CA ASP A 111 19.41 87.93 -58.25
C ASP A 111 18.16 87.22 -57.68
N GLN A 112 17.80 86.05 -58.21
CA GLN A 112 16.61 85.29 -57.83
C GLN A 112 16.96 83.97 -57.16
N PHE A 113 16.07 83.48 -56.30
CA PHE A 113 16.24 82.22 -55.57
C PHE A 113 15.27 81.15 -56.07
N TYR A 114 15.64 79.88 -55.89
CA TYR A 114 14.75 78.76 -56.13
C TYR A 114 13.48 78.85 -55.26
N THR A 115 12.32 78.66 -55.89
CA THR A 115 11.02 78.56 -55.23
C THR A 115 10.39 77.19 -55.47
N VAL A 116 9.35 76.84 -54.71
CA VAL A 116 8.64 75.55 -54.81
C VAL A 116 8.22 75.20 -56.24
N HIS A 117 7.86 76.20 -57.06
CA HIS A 117 7.40 75.99 -58.44
C HIS A 117 8.50 75.51 -59.40
N HIS A 118 9.77 75.65 -59.04
CA HIS A 118 10.91 75.18 -59.84
C HIS A 118 11.17 73.68 -59.67
N PHE A 119 10.51 73.03 -58.71
CA PHE A 119 10.68 71.61 -58.42
C PHE A 119 9.54 70.79 -59.05
N ASN A 120 9.90 69.81 -59.87
CA ASN A 120 9.00 68.75 -60.34
C ASN A 120 9.82 67.47 -60.57
N ILE A 121 9.13 66.34 -60.75
CA ILE A 121 9.75 65.05 -61.08
C ILE A 121 10.27 65.09 -62.52
N ASN A 122 11.41 64.45 -62.79
CA ASN A 122 12.12 64.44 -64.09
C ASN A 122 12.54 65.83 -64.60
N ILE A 123 12.86 66.74 -63.69
CA ILE A 123 13.48 68.02 -64.00
C ILE A 123 14.94 68.00 -63.53
N ASP A 124 15.81 68.56 -64.37
CA ASP A 124 17.22 68.78 -64.06
C ASP A 124 17.37 70.13 -63.34
N ILE A 125 17.88 70.11 -62.12
CA ILE A 125 18.07 71.29 -61.29
C ILE A 125 19.56 71.56 -61.10
N ILE A 126 19.97 72.83 -61.23
CA ILE A 126 21.37 73.22 -61.16
C ILE A 126 21.63 73.90 -59.81
N PHE A 127 22.43 73.26 -58.96
CA PHE A 127 22.93 73.86 -57.71
C PHE A 127 24.45 74.02 -57.78
N TYR A 128 24.96 75.25 -57.61
CA TYR A 128 26.41 75.55 -57.65
C TYR A 128 27.15 74.94 -58.84
N GLY A 129 26.54 74.98 -60.03
CA GLY A 129 27.13 74.44 -61.27
C GLY A 129 27.04 72.91 -61.41
N ARG A 130 26.39 72.20 -60.48
CA ARG A 130 26.13 70.75 -60.58
C ARG A 130 24.67 70.48 -60.96
N THR A 131 24.45 69.57 -61.91
CA THR A 131 23.14 69.14 -62.37
C THR A 131 22.64 67.95 -61.55
N PHE A 132 21.53 68.14 -60.85
CA PHE A 132 20.82 67.10 -60.11
C PHE A 132 19.58 66.69 -60.89
N LYS A 133 19.43 65.40 -61.19
CA LYS A 133 18.27 64.85 -61.87
C LYS A 133 17.28 64.33 -60.83
N ILE A 134 16.14 65.00 -60.66
CA ILE A 134 15.09 64.53 -59.75
C ILE A 134 14.30 63.41 -60.41
N TYR A 135 14.26 62.23 -59.81
CA TYR A 135 13.56 61.08 -60.38
C TYR A 135 12.32 60.68 -59.57
N ASP A 136 12.30 60.93 -58.26
CA ASP A 136 11.12 60.66 -57.45
C ASP A 136 10.98 61.70 -56.33
N CYS A 137 9.83 61.69 -55.66
CA CYS A 137 9.60 62.50 -54.49
C CYS A 137 8.72 61.78 -53.46
N ASP A 138 8.84 62.22 -52.20
CA ASP A 138 8.14 61.60 -51.10
C ASP A 138 6.60 61.71 -51.22
N THR A 139 5.88 60.80 -50.57
CA THR A 139 4.42 60.78 -50.54
C THR A 139 3.82 62.10 -50.03
N PHE A 140 4.45 62.74 -49.04
CA PHE A 140 4.05 64.05 -48.54
C PHE A 140 4.16 65.12 -49.61
N THR A 141 5.28 65.18 -50.34
CA THR A 141 5.52 66.20 -51.36
C THR A 141 4.60 66.03 -52.55
N LYS A 142 4.32 64.79 -52.95
CA LYS A 142 3.33 64.47 -53.99
C LYS A 142 1.97 65.07 -53.66
N ASN A 143 1.52 64.86 -52.43
CA ASN A 143 0.22 65.37 -51.97
C ASN A 143 0.22 66.90 -51.83
N PHE A 144 1.31 67.48 -51.32
CA PHE A 144 1.46 68.92 -51.14
C PHE A 144 1.44 69.65 -52.48
N LEU A 145 2.28 69.23 -53.44
CA LEU A 145 2.36 69.84 -54.77
C LEU A 145 1.03 69.70 -55.54
N ARG A 146 0.35 68.56 -55.41
CA ARG A 146 -0.98 68.35 -55.98
C ARG A 146 -2.03 69.30 -55.37
N LYS A 147 -2.01 69.51 -54.05
CA LYS A 147 -2.88 70.50 -53.38
C LYS A 147 -2.57 71.93 -53.80
N MET A 148 -1.30 72.23 -54.07
CA MET A 148 -0.84 73.54 -54.55
C MET A 148 -1.15 73.78 -56.05
N GLY A 149 -1.76 72.81 -56.74
CA GLY A 149 -2.16 72.92 -58.16
C GLY A 149 -1.08 72.54 -59.17
N VAL A 150 0.07 72.01 -58.73
CA VAL A 150 1.16 71.56 -59.62
C VAL A 150 0.87 70.15 -60.14
N LYS A 151 0.90 69.96 -61.46
CA LYS A 151 0.79 68.65 -62.10
C LYS A 151 2.15 67.96 -62.07
N LEU A 152 2.25 66.86 -61.33
CA LEU A 152 3.48 66.08 -61.21
C LEU A 152 3.68 65.16 -62.41
N ASN A 153 4.93 65.06 -62.86
CA ASN A 153 5.35 64.10 -63.87
C ASN A 153 5.39 62.67 -63.31
N PRO A 154 5.32 61.61 -64.14
CA PRO A 154 5.49 60.24 -63.66
C PRO A 154 6.89 60.03 -63.05
N PRO A 155 7.04 59.17 -62.03
CA PRO A 155 8.34 58.87 -61.41
C PRO A 155 9.32 58.32 -62.45
N GLY A 156 10.52 58.89 -62.49
CA GLY A 156 11.64 58.39 -63.29
C GLY A 156 12.31 57.18 -62.64
N GLN A 157 13.08 56.44 -63.44
CA GLN A 157 13.95 55.38 -62.93
C GLN A 157 15.35 55.94 -62.71
N CYS A 158 15.87 55.77 -61.50
CA CYS A 158 17.28 56.03 -61.24
C CYS A 158 18.12 54.92 -61.92
N PRO A 159 19.11 55.26 -62.76
CA PRO A 159 19.95 54.25 -63.38
C PRO A 159 20.73 53.47 -62.31
N GLU A 160 20.97 52.18 -62.55
CA GLU A 160 21.74 51.37 -61.61
C GLU A 160 23.24 51.58 -61.84
N ASP A 161 23.98 51.75 -60.74
CA ASP A 161 25.43 51.90 -60.77
C ASP A 161 26.09 50.56 -61.15
N PRO A 162 26.95 50.51 -62.20
CA PRO A 162 27.61 49.29 -62.65
C PRO A 162 28.38 48.55 -61.53
N TYR A 163 29.02 49.29 -60.64
CA TYR A 163 29.80 48.72 -59.54
C TYR A 163 28.92 48.15 -58.44
N MET A 164 27.84 48.84 -58.10
CA MET A 164 26.89 48.33 -57.11
C MET A 164 26.23 47.03 -57.58
N LYS A 165 26.01 46.87 -58.89
CA LYS A 165 25.51 45.63 -59.48
C LYS A 165 26.53 44.49 -59.36
N LEU A 166 27.77 44.71 -59.83
CA LEU A 166 28.84 43.70 -59.77
C LEU A 166 29.11 43.25 -58.33
N ARG A 167 29.10 44.19 -57.38
CA ARG A 167 29.31 43.91 -55.97
C ARG A 167 28.18 43.06 -55.37
N ARG A 168 26.93 43.31 -55.75
CA ARG A 168 25.77 42.53 -55.29
C ARG A 168 25.86 41.09 -55.79
N GLU A 169 26.15 40.91 -57.08
CA GLU A 169 26.35 39.59 -57.69
C GLU A 169 27.50 38.82 -57.01
N THR A 170 28.58 39.51 -56.65
CA THR A 170 29.70 38.90 -55.91
C THR A 170 29.30 38.46 -54.50
N LEU A 171 28.53 39.27 -53.78
CA LEU A 171 28.05 38.94 -52.43
C LEU A 171 27.03 37.80 -52.44
N ASP A 172 26.14 37.76 -53.43
CA ASP A 172 25.13 36.70 -53.57
C ASP A 172 25.77 35.35 -53.92
N CYS A 173 26.90 35.36 -54.64
CA CYS A 173 27.68 34.16 -54.93
C CYS A 173 28.63 33.75 -53.78
N MET A 174 28.76 34.56 -52.73
CA MET A 174 29.65 34.27 -51.61
C MET A 174 28.94 33.46 -50.52
N ASP A 175 29.31 32.18 -50.39
CA ASP A 175 28.99 31.38 -49.21
C ASP A 175 29.69 31.97 -47.96
N PRO A 176 29.02 31.99 -46.79
CA PRO A 176 29.65 32.41 -45.55
C PRO A 176 30.85 31.50 -45.22
N LEU A 177 32.02 32.11 -44.97
CA LEU A 177 33.28 31.42 -44.66
C LEU A 177 33.20 30.50 -43.42
N ARG A 178 32.18 30.69 -42.57
CA ARG A 178 31.86 29.82 -41.42
C ARG A 178 30.36 29.54 -41.35
N PRO A 179 29.87 28.43 -41.95
CA PRO A 179 28.50 28.00 -41.74
C PRO A 179 28.32 27.54 -40.29
N TYR A 180 27.39 28.17 -39.58
CA TYR A 180 26.92 27.73 -38.26
C TYR A 180 25.81 26.70 -38.48
N GLU A 181 26.09 25.43 -38.18
CA GLU A 181 25.07 24.38 -38.16
C GLU A 181 24.32 24.49 -36.83
N SER A 182 23.06 24.94 -36.84
CA SER A 182 22.20 24.92 -35.65
C SER A 182 21.66 23.50 -35.45
N PHE A 183 22.18 22.77 -34.48
CA PHE A 183 21.60 21.51 -34.03
C PHE A 183 20.54 21.79 -32.96
N ASP A 184 19.30 21.33 -33.18
CA ASP A 184 18.22 21.46 -32.19
C ASP A 184 18.35 20.35 -31.12
N THR A 185 19.36 20.48 -30.27
CA THR A 185 19.57 19.57 -29.13
C THR A 185 18.66 19.93 -27.95
N LEU A 186 18.12 21.14 -27.92
CA LEU A 186 17.36 21.66 -26.78
C LEU A 186 15.98 21.00 -26.68
N LYS A 187 15.34 20.72 -27.82
CA LYS A 187 14.02 20.06 -27.83
C LYS A 187 14.03 18.71 -27.13
N GLN A 188 14.95 17.83 -27.49
CA GLN A 188 15.07 16.49 -26.90
C GLN A 188 15.37 16.56 -25.39
N PHE A 189 16.26 17.48 -25.00
CA PHE A 189 16.57 17.73 -23.60
C PHE A 189 15.34 18.14 -22.79
N LEU A 190 14.51 19.07 -23.30
CA LEU A 190 13.32 19.56 -22.59
C LEU A 190 12.22 18.49 -22.45
N GLU A 191 12.03 17.65 -23.47
CA GLU A 191 11.00 16.60 -23.46
C GLU A 191 11.35 15.44 -22.51
N TYR A 192 12.63 15.12 -22.40
CA TYR A 192 13.13 13.93 -21.69
C TYR A 192 14.02 14.24 -20.48
N ASP A 193 14.02 15.48 -20.00
CA ASP A 193 14.78 15.85 -18.80
C ASP A 193 14.46 14.91 -17.63
N ARG A 194 15.50 14.42 -16.96
CA ARG A 194 15.46 13.47 -15.83
C ARG A 194 14.80 12.12 -16.12
N LYS A 195 14.43 11.80 -17.36
CA LYS A 195 13.92 10.47 -17.74
C LYS A 195 15.08 9.55 -18.09
N VAL A 196 15.31 8.55 -17.26
CA VAL A 196 16.43 7.59 -17.39
C VAL A 196 15.88 6.18 -17.41
N LEU A 197 16.24 5.41 -18.44
CA LEU A 197 15.90 4.00 -18.48
C LEU A 197 16.96 3.21 -17.72
N ARG A 198 16.53 2.42 -16.72
CA ARG A 198 17.39 1.61 -15.87
C ARG A 198 17.18 0.11 -16.15
N PHE A 199 18.26 -0.57 -16.49
CA PHE A 199 18.29 -2.02 -16.73
C PHE A 199 19.27 -2.71 -15.79
N PHE A 200 18.89 -3.90 -15.33
CA PHE A 200 19.74 -4.81 -14.57
C PHE A 200 20.38 -5.79 -15.54
N CYS A 201 21.69 -5.84 -15.49
CA CYS A 201 22.51 -6.52 -16.47
C CYS A 201 23.43 -7.54 -15.80
N LEU A 202 23.77 -8.59 -16.55
CA LEU A 202 24.77 -9.58 -16.16
C LEU A 202 25.90 -9.57 -17.19
N TRP A 203 27.12 -9.40 -16.71
CA TRP A 203 28.31 -9.69 -17.50
C TRP A 203 28.91 -11.01 -17.03
N ASP A 204 28.86 -12.03 -17.89
CA ASP A 204 29.44 -13.34 -17.62
C ASP A 204 30.83 -13.43 -18.27
N ASP A 205 31.87 -13.36 -17.44
CA ASP A 205 33.27 -13.56 -17.87
C ASP A 205 33.81 -14.94 -17.48
N SER A 206 32.95 -15.90 -17.07
CA SER A 206 33.38 -17.21 -16.53
C SER A 206 34.22 -18.06 -17.50
N ALA A 207 34.25 -17.73 -18.79
CA ALA A 207 35.12 -18.37 -19.77
C ALA A 207 36.61 -17.96 -19.62
N SER A 208 36.89 -16.83 -18.97
CA SER A 208 38.23 -16.34 -18.69
C SER A 208 38.82 -17.04 -17.46
N LEU A 209 40.14 -17.22 -17.43
CA LEU A 209 40.85 -18.00 -16.39
C LEU A 209 40.60 -17.48 -14.95
N PHE A 210 40.37 -16.18 -14.82
CA PHE A 210 40.05 -15.48 -13.57
C PHE A 210 38.75 -14.68 -13.68
N GLY A 211 37.87 -15.07 -14.60
CA GLY A 211 36.65 -14.33 -14.87
C GLY A 211 35.53 -14.70 -13.90
N ASP A 212 34.80 -13.68 -13.47
CA ASP A 212 33.65 -13.82 -12.58
C ASP A 212 32.39 -13.30 -13.27
N ARG A 213 31.24 -13.76 -12.77
CA ARG A 213 29.93 -13.17 -13.11
C ARG A 213 29.74 -11.86 -12.34
N ARG A 214 29.46 -10.78 -13.06
CA ARG A 214 29.29 -9.44 -12.47
C ARG A 214 27.89 -8.91 -12.74
N GLU A 215 27.25 -8.44 -11.69
CA GLU A 215 25.98 -7.73 -11.76
C GLU A 215 26.26 -6.26 -12.09
N LEU A 216 25.65 -5.75 -13.16
CA LEU A 216 25.79 -4.39 -13.64
C LEU A 216 24.42 -3.71 -13.69
N ILE A 217 24.39 -2.38 -13.55
CA ILE A 217 23.22 -1.54 -13.75
C ILE A 217 23.54 -0.62 -14.92
N LEU A 218 22.70 -0.65 -15.96
CA LEU A 218 22.80 0.23 -17.12
C LEU A 218 21.76 1.34 -17.00
N HIS A 219 22.22 2.58 -17.16
CA HIS A 219 21.38 3.77 -17.24
C HIS A 219 21.46 4.34 -18.66
N TYR A 220 20.32 4.46 -19.34
CA TYR A 220 20.17 5.12 -20.62
C TYR A 220 19.43 6.45 -20.44
N PHE A 221 20.09 7.56 -20.76
CA PHE A 221 19.53 8.90 -20.62
C PHE A 221 18.83 9.32 -21.91
N LEU A 222 17.51 9.46 -21.87
CA LEU A 222 16.68 9.82 -23.02
C LEU A 222 16.93 11.26 -23.52
N SER A 223 17.47 12.15 -22.66
CA SER A 223 17.78 13.54 -23.00
C SER A 223 18.83 13.67 -24.11
N ASP A 224 19.84 12.79 -24.09
CA ASP A 224 21.04 12.92 -24.92
C ASP A 224 21.50 11.60 -25.58
N ASP A 225 20.72 10.52 -25.44
CA ASP A 225 21.03 9.16 -25.91
C ASP A 225 22.39 8.65 -25.42
N THR A 226 22.69 8.90 -24.14
CA THR A 226 23.94 8.48 -23.49
C THR A 226 23.73 7.31 -22.55
N ILE A 227 24.75 6.46 -22.41
CA ILE A 227 24.72 5.27 -21.55
C ILE A 227 25.79 5.41 -20.46
N GLU A 228 25.39 5.10 -19.23
CA GLU A 228 26.26 4.94 -18.07
C GLU A 228 26.09 3.51 -17.54
N VAL A 229 27.18 2.83 -17.18
CA VAL A 229 27.13 1.48 -16.61
C VAL A 229 27.80 1.47 -15.26
N LYS A 230 27.10 0.95 -14.24
CA LYS A 230 27.57 0.82 -12.87
C LYS A 230 27.71 -0.65 -12.50
N GLU A 231 28.75 -0.99 -11.75
CA GLU A 231 28.94 -2.31 -11.16
C GLU A 231 28.28 -2.36 -9.78
N VAL A 232 27.48 -3.41 -9.54
CA VAL A 232 26.90 -3.69 -8.22
C VAL A 232 27.91 -4.51 -7.43
N ILE A 233 28.57 -3.86 -6.47
CA ILE A 233 29.60 -4.49 -5.65
C ILE A 233 28.96 -5.03 -4.36
N PRO A 234 28.90 -6.36 -4.16
CA PRO A 234 28.40 -6.92 -2.91
C PRO A 234 29.37 -6.66 -1.76
N HIS A 235 28.86 -6.69 -0.52
CA HIS A 235 29.70 -6.57 0.67
C HIS A 235 30.74 -7.70 0.70
N ASN A 236 31.97 -7.38 1.11
CA ASN A 236 33.10 -8.30 1.17
C ASN A 236 33.47 -8.95 -0.18
N SER A 237 33.26 -8.27 -1.30
CA SER A 237 33.62 -8.75 -2.64
C SER A 237 35.13 -8.83 -2.91
N GLY A 238 35.95 -8.13 -2.11
CA GLY A 238 37.39 -7.99 -2.36
C GLY A 238 37.77 -7.07 -3.52
N ARG A 239 36.80 -6.37 -4.14
CA ARG A 239 37.03 -5.39 -5.20
C ARG A 239 37.07 -3.96 -4.66
N ASP A 240 37.77 -3.09 -5.37
CA ASP A 240 37.83 -1.67 -5.07
C ASP A 240 36.43 -1.02 -5.17
N ALA A 241 36.18 0.03 -4.40
CA ALA A 241 34.87 0.66 -4.25
C ALA A 241 34.42 1.49 -5.47
N MET A 242 35.12 1.40 -6.60
CA MET A 242 34.77 2.07 -7.85
C MET A 242 33.57 1.38 -8.50
N SER A 243 32.39 1.95 -8.27
CA SER A 243 31.12 1.47 -8.84
C SER A 243 30.92 1.84 -10.31
N LEU A 244 31.73 2.74 -10.88
CA LEU A 244 31.58 3.14 -12.28
C LEU A 244 32.31 2.16 -13.21
N PHE A 245 31.54 1.39 -13.97
CA PHE A 245 32.07 0.49 -15.00
C PHE A 245 32.28 1.20 -16.34
N LEU A 246 31.37 2.11 -16.70
CA LEU A 246 31.44 2.96 -17.88
C LEU A 246 30.93 4.36 -17.54
N GLN A 247 31.75 5.39 -17.76
CA GLN A 247 31.34 6.79 -17.65
C GLN A 247 30.27 7.13 -18.70
N ARG A 248 29.32 7.99 -18.32
CA ARG A 248 28.24 8.47 -19.20
C ARG A 248 28.78 8.98 -20.54
N ARG A 249 28.48 8.27 -21.63
CA ARG A 249 28.82 8.64 -23.00
C ARG A 249 27.91 7.94 -24.02
N LYS A 250 27.91 8.39 -25.27
CA LYS A 250 27.24 7.65 -26.35
C LYS A 250 27.99 6.34 -26.60
N LEU A 251 27.29 5.21 -26.51
CA LEU A 251 27.89 3.89 -26.67
C LEU A 251 27.75 3.44 -28.13
N PRO A 252 28.85 3.14 -28.83
CA PRO A 252 28.78 2.66 -30.21
C PRO A 252 28.32 1.20 -30.26
N LYS A 253 27.49 0.85 -31.25
CA LYS A 253 27.00 -0.52 -31.48
C LYS A 253 28.14 -1.45 -31.85
N TYR A 254 28.92 -1.00 -32.82
CA TYR A 254 30.14 -1.65 -33.27
C TYR A 254 31.31 -1.00 -32.54
N GLY A 255 31.91 -1.75 -31.62
CA GLY A 255 33.15 -1.33 -30.99
C GLY A 255 34.22 -1.17 -32.08
N PRO A 256 35.00 -0.09 -32.10
CA PRO A 256 36.10 0.02 -33.04
C PRO A 256 37.13 -1.09 -32.77
N PRO A 257 37.84 -1.58 -33.80
CA PRO A 257 38.90 -2.59 -33.66
C PRO A 257 40.15 -2.11 -32.89
N GLY A 258 40.07 -1.00 -32.15
CA GLY A 258 41.16 -0.45 -31.34
C GLY A 258 40.79 0.87 -30.67
N VAL A 259 41.60 1.29 -29.69
CA VAL A 259 41.53 2.61 -29.07
C VAL A 259 42.13 3.64 -30.04
N TYR A 260 41.32 4.60 -30.48
CA TYR A 260 41.80 5.70 -31.32
C TYR A 260 42.74 6.61 -30.53
N GLN A 261 43.80 7.10 -31.18
CA GLN A 261 44.69 8.09 -30.57
C GLN A 261 43.93 9.42 -30.36
N PRO A 262 44.25 10.20 -29.31
CA PRO A 262 43.67 11.53 -29.12
C PRO A 262 43.82 12.38 -30.39
N GLY A 263 42.69 12.88 -30.92
CA GLY A 263 42.66 13.69 -32.14
C GLY A 263 42.47 12.92 -33.46
N GLN A 264 42.42 11.57 -33.42
CA GLN A 264 42.18 10.75 -34.62
C GLN A 264 40.71 10.77 -35.06
N ILE A 265 39.77 10.96 -34.13
CA ILE A 265 38.35 11.20 -34.41
C ILE A 265 38.01 12.58 -33.88
N THR A 266 37.69 13.51 -34.78
CA THR A 266 37.17 14.83 -34.45
C THR A 266 35.96 15.13 -35.32
N ASP A 267 35.00 15.91 -34.80
CA ASP A 267 33.79 16.30 -35.55
C ASP A 267 34.11 17.12 -36.81
N ARG A 268 35.26 17.80 -36.80
CA ARG A 268 35.83 18.54 -37.92
C ARG A 268 37.31 18.25 -38.02
N THR A 269 37.77 17.83 -39.18
CA THR A 269 39.20 17.63 -39.48
C THR A 269 39.85 19.01 -39.68
N VAL A 270 40.97 19.25 -39.01
CA VAL A 270 41.76 20.47 -39.21
C VAL A 270 42.71 20.19 -40.37
N LEU A 271 42.52 20.88 -41.49
CA LEU A 271 43.36 20.74 -42.67
C LEU A 271 44.70 21.45 -42.49
N ASN A 272 44.72 22.62 -41.84
CA ASN A 272 45.94 23.38 -41.64
C ASN A 272 45.87 24.31 -40.42
N VAL A 273 46.99 24.50 -39.73
CA VAL A 273 47.14 25.44 -38.62
C VAL A 273 48.08 26.54 -39.06
N TYR A 274 47.58 27.77 -39.19
CA TYR A 274 48.43 28.91 -39.54
C TYR A 274 48.83 29.68 -38.27
N SER A 275 50.13 29.71 -38.00
CA SER A 275 50.72 30.55 -36.96
C SER A 275 51.11 31.89 -37.58
N GLY A 276 50.38 32.95 -37.28
CA GLY A 276 50.80 34.30 -37.67
C GLY A 276 52.06 34.69 -36.90
N LEU A 277 53.11 35.13 -37.59
CA LEU A 277 54.40 35.57 -37.02
C LEU A 277 54.34 36.90 -36.25
N GLY A 278 53.16 37.33 -35.79
CA GLY A 278 52.95 38.60 -35.09
C GLY A 278 52.21 38.41 -33.77
N GLU A 279 52.71 39.02 -32.70
CA GLU A 279 52.39 38.77 -31.29
C GLU A 279 50.91 38.93 -30.87
N ASN A 280 49.98 39.32 -31.76
CA ASN A 280 48.61 39.64 -31.35
C ASN A 280 47.50 39.21 -32.33
N ARG A 281 47.58 38.04 -32.96
CA ARG A 281 46.40 37.44 -33.62
C ARG A 281 46.27 35.93 -33.41
N VAL A 282 45.06 35.57 -32.99
CA VAL A 282 44.40 34.26 -32.92
C VAL A 282 45.02 33.21 -33.85
N LYS A 283 45.50 32.09 -33.27
CA LYS A 283 45.81 30.85 -34.01
C LYS A 283 44.57 30.46 -34.82
N GLY A 284 44.63 30.59 -36.13
CA GLY A 284 43.53 30.19 -36.97
C GLY A 284 43.78 28.80 -37.55
N TYR A 285 42.71 28.02 -37.63
CA TYR A 285 42.71 26.66 -38.14
C TYR A 285 41.74 26.59 -39.31
N LEU A 286 42.21 26.04 -40.43
CA LEU A 286 41.37 25.74 -41.58
C LEU A 286 40.66 24.41 -41.30
N LEU A 287 39.33 24.46 -41.18
CA LEU A 287 38.49 23.29 -40.99
C LEU A 287 38.07 22.74 -42.34
N ASP A 288 38.01 21.41 -42.46
CA ASP A 288 37.47 20.74 -43.63
C ASP A 288 35.95 20.99 -43.75
N LYS A 289 35.52 21.61 -44.85
CA LYS A 289 34.10 21.84 -45.18
C LYS A 289 33.39 20.55 -45.54
N TYR A 290 34.11 19.58 -46.13
CA TYR A 290 33.53 18.36 -46.70
C TYR A 290 33.48 17.18 -45.72
N LYS A 291 34.07 17.34 -44.52
CA LYS A 291 34.06 16.32 -43.44
C LYS A 291 34.50 14.94 -43.95
N LEU A 292 35.50 14.86 -44.83
CA LEU A 292 35.90 13.63 -45.52
C LEU A 292 36.43 12.54 -44.57
N GLY A 293 36.87 12.92 -43.37
CA GLY A 293 37.36 12.02 -42.32
C GLY A 293 36.32 11.65 -41.25
N LYS A 294 35.04 12.02 -41.41
CA LYS A 294 34.01 11.68 -40.41
C LYS A 294 33.73 10.18 -40.46
N VAL A 295 34.03 9.49 -39.37
CA VAL A 295 33.66 8.08 -39.19
C VAL A 295 32.17 8.03 -38.84
N ASP A 296 31.35 7.47 -39.72
CA ASP A 296 29.94 7.21 -39.44
C ASP A 296 29.83 6.07 -38.43
N GLN A 297 29.70 6.43 -37.16
CA GLN A 297 29.56 5.50 -36.06
C GLN A 297 28.10 5.44 -35.59
N GLU A 298 27.52 4.24 -35.60
CA GLU A 298 26.19 3.99 -35.06
C GLU A 298 26.23 3.82 -33.55
N PHE A 299 25.33 4.52 -32.86
CA PHE A 299 25.17 4.46 -31.40
C PHE A 299 23.93 3.67 -31.02
N TYR A 300 23.96 3.03 -29.85
CA TYR A 300 22.77 2.39 -29.28
C TYR A 300 21.67 3.41 -29.05
N LYS A 301 20.46 3.07 -29.47
CA LYS A 301 19.23 3.79 -29.16
C LYS A 301 18.40 3.00 -28.18
N ASP A 302 17.32 3.61 -27.69
CA ASP A 302 16.36 2.93 -26.85
C ASP A 302 15.63 1.79 -27.56
N ASP A 303 15.51 1.83 -28.90
CA ASP A 303 15.01 0.73 -29.74
C ASP A 303 15.81 -0.58 -29.57
N ASP A 304 17.12 -0.48 -29.32
CA ASP A 304 18.02 -1.63 -29.27
C ASP A 304 18.03 -2.33 -27.90
N LEU A 305 17.39 -1.74 -26.89
CA LEU A 305 17.47 -2.16 -25.50
C LEU A 305 16.18 -2.89 -25.09
N PHE A 306 16.20 -4.22 -25.14
CA PHE A 306 15.11 -5.06 -24.65
C PHE A 306 15.62 -6.17 -23.72
N ILE A 307 14.75 -6.69 -22.86
CA ILE A 307 15.11 -7.77 -21.93
C ILE A 307 15.53 -9.02 -22.74
N GLY A 308 16.70 -9.58 -22.42
CA GLY A 308 17.32 -10.68 -23.15
C GLY A 308 18.28 -10.25 -24.26
N ALA A 309 18.34 -8.97 -24.63
CA ALA A 309 19.33 -8.50 -25.59
C ALA A 309 20.74 -8.48 -24.98
N THR A 310 21.75 -8.70 -25.84
CA THR A 310 23.16 -8.61 -25.46
C THR A 310 23.78 -7.35 -26.06
N ILE A 311 24.28 -6.47 -25.20
CA ILE A 311 24.90 -5.21 -25.58
C ILE A 311 26.41 -5.40 -25.60
N ASN A 312 27.06 -4.85 -26.62
CA ASN A 312 28.51 -4.80 -26.69
C ASN A 312 29.04 -3.51 -26.03
N VAL A 313 29.61 -3.62 -24.83
CA VAL A 313 30.29 -2.53 -24.13
C VAL A 313 31.79 -2.64 -24.37
N TRP A 314 32.28 -2.07 -25.48
CA TRP A 314 33.70 -2.01 -25.84
C TRP A 314 34.40 -3.38 -25.86
N GLY A 315 33.74 -4.39 -26.44
CA GLY A 315 34.22 -5.76 -26.54
C GLY A 315 33.63 -6.71 -25.48
N ARG A 316 32.97 -6.18 -24.45
CA ARG A 316 32.33 -6.98 -23.39
C ARG A 316 30.85 -7.19 -23.70
N LYS A 317 30.41 -8.44 -23.79
CA LYS A 317 29.00 -8.80 -24.02
C LYS A 317 28.24 -8.77 -22.70
N VAL A 318 27.35 -7.81 -22.55
CA VAL A 318 26.54 -7.61 -21.34
C VAL A 318 25.10 -8.00 -21.65
N LEU A 319 24.53 -8.93 -20.88
CA LEU A 319 23.15 -9.40 -21.04
C LEU A 319 22.20 -8.54 -20.22
N LEU A 320 21.12 -8.05 -20.82
CA LEU A 320 20.02 -7.37 -20.10
C LEU A 320 19.10 -8.44 -19.47
N CYS A 321 19.09 -8.54 -18.14
CA CYS A 321 18.27 -9.52 -17.41
C CYS A 321 16.88 -8.99 -17.02
N ASP A 322 16.81 -7.75 -16.52
CA ASP A 322 15.58 -7.15 -15.98
C ASP A 322 15.62 -5.63 -16.15
N CYS A 323 14.50 -4.96 -15.92
CA CYS A 323 14.37 -3.52 -16.06
C CYS A 323 13.44 -2.91 -15.00
N ASP A 324 13.59 -1.61 -14.77
CA ASP A 324 12.86 -0.87 -13.75
C ASP A 324 11.40 -0.63 -14.12
N GLU A 325 10.53 -0.35 -13.15
CA GLU A 325 9.10 -0.13 -13.41
C GLU A 325 8.85 1.06 -14.35
N PHE A 326 9.64 2.13 -14.21
CA PHE A 326 9.61 3.27 -15.13
C PHE A 326 9.95 2.86 -16.57
N THR A 327 10.91 1.96 -16.77
CA THR A 327 11.24 1.49 -18.11
C THR A 327 10.13 0.65 -18.70
N LYS A 328 9.51 -0.22 -17.90
CA LYS A 328 8.37 -1.04 -18.33
C LYS A 328 7.22 -0.17 -18.83
N THR A 329 6.90 0.89 -18.09
CA THR A 329 5.86 1.85 -18.50
C THR A 329 6.25 2.66 -19.74
N TYR A 330 7.52 3.07 -19.88
CA TYR A 330 8.03 3.74 -21.08
C TYR A 330 7.89 2.87 -22.34
N TYR A 331 8.39 1.62 -22.30
CA TYR A 331 8.32 0.70 -23.43
C TYR A 331 6.88 0.29 -23.76
N LYS A 332 6.01 0.18 -22.75
CA LYS A 332 4.58 -0.05 -22.95
C LYS A 332 3.92 1.13 -23.68
N THR A 333 4.27 2.37 -23.31
CA THR A 333 3.67 3.58 -23.90
C THR A 333 4.19 3.87 -25.31
N LYS A 334 5.50 3.74 -25.54
CA LYS A 334 6.15 4.06 -26.82
C LYS A 334 6.07 2.94 -27.85
N TYR A 335 6.25 1.68 -27.43
CA TYR A 335 6.37 0.51 -28.32
C TYR A 335 5.25 -0.52 -28.17
N GLY A 336 4.38 -0.39 -27.16
CA GLY A 336 3.31 -1.35 -26.90
C GLY A 336 3.79 -2.72 -26.39
N ILE A 337 5.01 -2.80 -25.84
CA ILE A 337 5.58 -4.06 -25.34
C ILE A 337 5.02 -4.38 -23.95
N GLU A 338 4.41 -5.55 -23.78
CA GLU A 338 3.85 -6.01 -22.49
C GLU A 338 4.66 -7.16 -21.86
N ASN A 339 5.46 -7.89 -22.65
CA ASN A 339 6.20 -9.05 -22.19
C ASN A 339 7.57 -8.63 -21.62
N PHE A 340 7.66 -8.54 -20.29
CA PHE A 340 8.90 -8.28 -19.55
C PHE A 340 9.29 -9.48 -18.68
N THR A 341 9.58 -10.62 -19.28
CA THR A 341 9.99 -11.82 -18.54
C THR A 341 11.41 -11.65 -18.00
N SER A 342 11.56 -11.52 -16.68
CA SER A 342 12.87 -11.36 -16.06
C SER A 342 13.70 -12.64 -16.16
N ILE A 343 14.98 -12.49 -16.50
CA ILE A 343 15.94 -13.60 -16.56
C ILE A 343 16.59 -13.71 -15.19
N LEU A 344 16.47 -14.88 -14.57
CA LEU A 344 17.00 -15.11 -13.23
C LEU A 344 18.54 -15.23 -13.27
N CYS A 345 19.25 -14.16 -12.93
CA CYS A 345 20.72 -14.13 -13.05
C CYS A 345 21.46 -14.86 -11.89
N LYS A 346 20.76 -15.29 -10.83
CA LYS A 346 21.36 -15.94 -9.64
C LYS A 346 21.22 -17.45 -9.69
N ALA A 347 22.33 -18.17 -9.49
CA ALA A 347 22.26 -19.61 -9.24
C ALA A 347 21.54 -19.88 -7.92
N PRO A 348 20.68 -20.92 -7.82
CA PRO A 348 20.08 -21.30 -6.56
C PRO A 348 21.19 -21.61 -5.53
N PRO A 349 21.03 -21.20 -4.26
CA PRO A 349 22.00 -21.54 -3.24
C PRO A 349 22.13 -23.07 -3.14
N PRO A 350 23.33 -23.60 -2.84
CA PRO A 350 23.48 -25.03 -2.63
C PRO A 350 22.53 -25.51 -1.52
N PRO A 351 21.94 -26.70 -1.64
CA PRO A 351 21.05 -27.23 -0.62
C PRO A 351 21.82 -27.32 0.71
N LYS A 352 21.27 -26.73 1.77
CA LYS A 352 21.83 -26.87 3.11
C LYS A 352 21.67 -28.32 3.54
N ILE A 353 22.77 -29.02 3.79
CA ILE A 353 22.73 -30.39 4.33
C ILE A 353 22.24 -30.31 5.77
N GLU A 354 21.01 -30.76 6.01
CA GLU A 354 20.43 -30.84 7.35
C GLU A 354 21.12 -31.98 8.13
N ARG A 355 21.83 -31.61 9.20
CA ARG A 355 22.44 -32.58 10.11
C ARG A 355 21.34 -33.15 11.01
N LYS A 356 20.99 -34.42 10.83
CA LYS A 356 20.08 -35.14 11.72
C LYS A 356 20.78 -35.46 13.05
N PHE A 357 20.02 -35.46 14.14
CA PHE A 357 20.54 -35.91 15.43
C PHE A 357 20.82 -37.41 15.41
N PRO A 358 21.83 -37.89 16.16
CA PRO A 358 22.06 -39.32 16.32
C PRO A 358 20.86 -39.96 17.04
N PRO A 359 20.63 -41.27 16.83
CA PRO A 359 19.60 -42.00 17.55
C PRO A 359 19.88 -42.00 19.06
N TYR A 360 18.81 -42.01 19.84
CA TYR A 360 18.89 -42.09 21.30
C TYR A 360 19.64 -43.34 21.76
N THR A 361 20.48 -43.22 22.79
CA THR A 361 21.38 -44.29 23.26
C THR A 361 20.76 -45.26 24.26
N GLY A 362 19.56 -44.96 24.78
CA GLY A 362 18.89 -45.79 25.80
C GLY A 362 19.23 -45.45 27.26
N PHE A 363 20.13 -44.49 27.50
CA PHE A 363 20.50 -44.04 28.85
C PHE A 363 19.83 -42.71 29.21
N GLY A 364 19.44 -42.53 30.48
CA GLY A 364 18.77 -41.29 30.93
C GLY A 364 17.37 -41.09 30.34
N SER A 365 16.95 -39.84 30.14
CA SER A 365 15.76 -39.54 29.34
C SER A 365 16.14 -39.07 27.94
N GLU A 366 15.23 -39.21 26.99
CA GLU A 366 15.43 -38.77 25.60
C GLU A 366 15.67 -37.26 25.54
N GLU A 367 14.92 -36.49 26.33
CA GLU A 367 15.04 -35.02 26.36
C GLU A 367 16.39 -34.55 26.94
N ASP A 368 16.94 -35.30 27.90
CA ASP A 368 18.22 -34.99 28.54
C ASP A 368 19.41 -35.41 27.67
N SER A 369 19.32 -36.56 27.02
CA SER A 369 20.35 -37.02 26.08
C SER A 369 20.44 -36.14 24.83
N LEU A 370 19.31 -35.61 24.35
CA LEU A 370 19.28 -34.65 23.25
C LEU A 370 20.11 -33.40 23.58
N ARG A 371 20.10 -32.93 24.83
CA ARG A 371 20.87 -31.74 25.24
C ARG A 371 22.38 -31.93 25.11
N SER A 372 22.86 -33.16 25.27
CA SER A 372 24.27 -33.50 25.05
C SER A 372 24.67 -33.41 23.57
N CYS A 373 23.72 -33.59 22.64
CA CYS A 373 23.94 -33.47 21.20
C CYS A 373 23.82 -32.02 20.69
N ILE A 374 23.07 -31.16 21.40
CA ILE A 374 22.84 -29.77 21.01
C ILE A 374 24.06 -28.89 21.30
N GLY A 375 24.77 -29.13 22.40
CA GLY A 375 25.90 -28.29 22.81
C GLY A 375 26.97 -29.05 23.57
N LEU A 376 28.22 -28.59 23.47
CA LEU A 376 29.38 -29.21 24.12
C LEU A 376 29.25 -29.25 25.64
N ARG A 377 28.64 -28.22 26.24
CA ARG A 377 28.30 -28.20 27.67
C ARG A 377 26.83 -28.58 27.81
N PRO A 378 26.51 -29.76 28.37
CA PRO A 378 25.12 -30.17 28.52
C PRO A 378 24.40 -29.20 29.44
N THR A 379 23.22 -28.76 29.00
CA THR A 379 22.33 -27.93 29.79
C THR A 379 21.13 -28.78 30.22
N PRO A 380 20.60 -28.58 31.43
CA PRO A 380 19.45 -29.34 31.89
C PRO A 380 18.24 -29.06 30.99
N HIS A 381 17.46 -30.08 30.69
CA HIS A 381 16.21 -29.90 29.95
C HIS A 381 15.24 -29.02 30.75
N GLN A 382 14.71 -27.98 30.12
CA GLN A 382 13.72 -27.10 30.74
C GLN A 382 12.33 -27.69 30.55
N LYS A 383 11.61 -27.92 31.66
CA LYS A 383 10.21 -28.32 31.64
C LYS A 383 9.32 -27.12 31.29
N ASN A 384 8.12 -27.40 30.80
CA ASN A 384 7.12 -26.37 30.49
C ASN A 384 6.51 -25.78 31.77
N PHE A 385 7.27 -24.94 32.47
CA PHE A 385 6.86 -24.33 33.75
C PHE A 385 5.54 -23.58 33.65
N ARG A 386 5.27 -22.91 32.53
CA ARG A 386 4.00 -22.20 32.31
C ARG A 386 2.80 -23.15 32.37
N LYS A 387 2.88 -24.28 31.67
CA LYS A 387 1.84 -25.31 31.68
C LYS A 387 1.68 -25.92 33.07
N PHE A 388 2.79 -26.15 33.76
CA PHE A 388 2.77 -26.65 35.13
C PHE A 388 1.99 -25.71 36.04
N VAL A 389 2.30 -24.41 36.05
CA VAL A 389 1.65 -23.41 36.91
C VAL A 389 0.17 -23.21 36.57
N GLU A 390 -0.17 -23.10 35.28
CA GLU A 390 -1.56 -22.87 34.85
C GLU A 390 -2.48 -24.06 35.12
N LYS A 391 -1.93 -25.29 35.07
CA LYS A 391 -2.68 -26.54 35.22
C LYS A 391 -2.38 -27.25 36.53
N ASP A 392 -1.70 -26.60 37.47
CA ASP A 392 -1.56 -27.13 38.82
C ASP A 392 -2.89 -27.06 39.58
N SER A 393 -2.98 -27.82 40.65
CA SER A 393 -4.18 -27.86 41.50
C SER A 393 -4.21 -26.60 42.38
N TYR A 394 -5.22 -25.75 42.26
CA TYR A 394 -5.39 -24.57 43.11
C TYR A 394 -6.70 -24.65 43.91
N GLY A 395 -6.59 -24.68 45.24
CA GLY A 395 -7.74 -24.79 46.14
C GLY A 395 -8.55 -26.08 45.92
N ASN A 396 -9.86 -25.94 45.67
CA ASN A 396 -10.78 -27.06 45.47
C ASN A 396 -10.86 -27.56 44.01
N ILE A 397 -10.13 -26.94 43.07
CA ILE A 397 -10.17 -27.30 41.65
C ILE A 397 -8.95 -28.17 41.33
N SER A 398 -9.17 -29.49 41.26
CA SER A 398 -8.15 -30.43 40.79
C SER A 398 -8.16 -30.50 39.27
N ASN A 399 -7.09 -30.04 38.60
CA ASN A 399 -6.89 -30.15 37.15
C ASN A 399 -6.43 -31.56 36.73
N ILE A 400 -7.16 -32.58 37.20
CA ILE A 400 -6.84 -34.00 37.01
C ILE A 400 -8.03 -34.66 36.31
N LEU A 401 -7.77 -35.32 35.19
CA LEU A 401 -8.80 -36.08 34.48
C LEU A 401 -8.82 -37.52 34.99
N ARG A 402 -9.93 -37.93 35.63
CA ARG A 402 -10.13 -39.27 36.17
C ARG A 402 -11.12 -40.06 35.31
N PHE A 403 -10.71 -41.24 34.90
CA PHE A 403 -11.50 -42.18 34.12
C PHE A 403 -11.62 -43.51 34.87
N PHE A 404 -12.82 -44.09 34.85
CA PHE A 404 -13.03 -45.47 35.25
C PHE A 404 -12.74 -46.38 34.06
N ALA A 405 -11.92 -47.38 34.27
CA ALA A 405 -11.45 -48.29 33.24
C ALA A 405 -11.52 -49.75 33.69
N LYS A 406 -11.76 -50.64 32.73
CA LYS A 406 -11.70 -52.09 32.91
C LYS A 406 -10.51 -52.63 32.12
N LEU A 407 -9.82 -53.62 32.66
CA LEU A 407 -8.70 -54.24 31.97
C LEU A 407 -9.22 -55.25 30.93
N PHE A 408 -8.78 -55.12 29.68
CA PHE A 408 -9.14 -56.02 28.60
C PHE A 408 -8.16 -57.21 28.58
N THR A 409 -8.49 -58.31 29.27
CA THR A 409 -7.69 -59.55 29.29
C THR A 409 -8.54 -60.79 29.11
N HIS A 410 -7.88 -61.90 28.72
CA HIS A 410 -8.49 -63.23 28.66
C HIS A 410 -8.44 -63.98 30.00
N LYS A 411 -7.79 -63.42 31.03
CA LYS A 411 -7.67 -64.05 32.35
C LYS A 411 -8.93 -63.77 33.15
N CYS A 412 -9.72 -64.81 33.42
CA CYS A 412 -11.01 -64.70 34.12
C CYS A 412 -10.93 -63.92 35.44
N ALA A 413 -9.83 -64.05 36.20
CA ALA A 413 -9.63 -63.34 37.48
C ALA A 413 -9.41 -61.83 37.32
N ASP A 414 -8.89 -61.39 36.17
CA ASP A 414 -8.58 -59.98 35.92
C ASP A 414 -9.68 -59.27 35.12
N VAL A 415 -10.67 -60.01 34.62
CA VAL A 415 -11.77 -59.43 33.83
C VAL A 415 -12.50 -58.42 34.69
N ASP A 416 -12.97 -58.77 35.89
CA ASP A 416 -13.87 -57.91 36.67
C ASP A 416 -13.18 -56.82 37.49
N ARG A 417 -11.85 -56.68 37.35
CA ARG A 417 -11.09 -55.64 38.05
C ARG A 417 -11.33 -54.26 37.45
N LEU A 418 -11.70 -53.32 38.31
CA LEU A 418 -11.92 -51.92 37.96
C LEU A 418 -10.70 -51.08 38.34
N PHE A 419 -10.39 -50.11 37.50
CA PHE A 419 -9.25 -49.22 37.68
C PHE A 419 -9.69 -47.77 37.51
N VAL A 420 -9.06 -46.88 38.26
CA VAL A 420 -9.18 -45.43 38.10
C VAL A 420 -7.90 -44.92 37.46
N ILE A 421 -8.01 -44.47 36.22
CA ILE A 421 -6.92 -43.83 35.46
C ILE A 421 -6.99 -42.33 35.69
N SER A 422 -5.97 -41.77 36.32
CA SER A 422 -5.83 -40.33 36.55
C SER A 422 -4.76 -39.74 35.63
N TYR A 423 -5.15 -38.80 34.76
CA TYR A 423 -4.27 -38.03 33.90
C TYR A 423 -4.06 -36.62 34.49
N PHE A 424 -2.80 -36.26 34.71
CA PHE A 424 -2.42 -34.96 35.27
C PHE A 424 -2.09 -33.98 34.14
N LEU A 425 -2.88 -32.92 34.01
CA LEU A 425 -2.73 -31.92 32.94
C LEU A 425 -1.48 -31.04 33.10
N SER A 426 -0.89 -30.97 34.29
CA SER A 426 0.32 -30.18 34.56
C SER A 426 1.57 -30.74 33.89
N ASP A 427 1.74 -32.08 33.93
CA ASP A 427 2.96 -32.77 33.46
C ASP A 427 2.70 -33.84 32.39
N ASP A 428 1.47 -34.02 31.93
CA ASP A 428 1.06 -35.10 31.00
C ASP A 428 1.45 -36.50 31.52
N THR A 429 1.25 -36.72 32.81
CA THR A 429 1.55 -37.99 33.48
C THR A 429 0.27 -38.76 33.77
N ILE A 430 0.38 -40.09 33.81
CA ILE A 430 -0.73 -41.00 34.07
C ILE A 430 -0.41 -41.80 35.33
N SER A 431 -1.39 -41.95 36.21
CA SER A 431 -1.37 -42.92 37.31
C SER A 431 -2.60 -43.80 37.26
N ILE A 432 -2.44 -45.09 37.56
CA ILE A 432 -3.53 -46.05 37.58
C ILE A 432 -3.67 -46.56 39.01
N PHE A 433 -4.86 -46.47 39.57
CA PHE A 433 -5.18 -46.90 40.92
C PHE A 433 -6.35 -47.87 40.91
N GLU A 434 -6.19 -48.99 41.58
CA GLU A 434 -7.21 -50.00 41.80
C GLU A 434 -7.89 -49.74 43.16
N PRO A 435 -9.20 -49.48 43.21
CA PRO A 435 -9.93 -49.34 44.45
C PRO A 435 -9.93 -50.67 45.22
N ILE A 436 -9.92 -50.58 46.55
CA ILE A 436 -9.92 -51.76 47.43
C ILE A 436 -11.35 -52.24 47.61
N GLU A 437 -11.62 -53.47 47.21
CA GLU A 437 -12.91 -54.14 47.42
C GLU A 437 -12.81 -55.18 48.54
N SER A 438 -13.65 -55.03 49.57
CA SER A 438 -13.75 -56.00 50.66
C SER A 438 -14.15 -57.39 50.13
N ASN A 439 -13.53 -58.45 50.65
CA ASN A 439 -13.79 -59.85 50.29
C ASN A 439 -13.43 -60.26 48.84
N SER A 440 -12.70 -59.42 48.09
CA SER A 440 -12.23 -59.75 46.73
C SER A 440 -11.01 -60.68 46.69
N GLY A 441 -10.25 -60.76 47.78
CA GLY A 441 -8.99 -61.53 47.84
C GLY A 441 -7.82 -60.89 47.07
N ILE A 442 -8.00 -59.73 46.45
CA ILE A 442 -6.98 -59.00 45.69
C ILE A 442 -6.51 -57.80 46.53
N THR A 443 -5.20 -57.62 46.66
CA THR A 443 -4.64 -56.42 47.29
C THR A 443 -4.76 -55.23 46.35
N GLY A 444 -5.81 -54.42 46.53
CA GLY A 444 -5.98 -53.17 45.79
C GLY A 444 -4.87 -52.15 46.08
N GLY A 445 -4.76 -51.12 45.24
CA GLY A 445 -3.76 -50.06 45.41
C GLY A 445 -3.24 -49.46 44.10
N LYS A 446 -2.02 -48.91 44.13
CA LYS A 446 -1.43 -48.26 42.95
C LYS A 446 -0.95 -49.31 41.94
N PHE A 447 -1.66 -49.45 40.84
CA PHE A 447 -1.27 -50.31 39.72
C PHE A 447 -0.13 -49.69 38.88
N LEU A 448 -0.19 -48.38 38.63
CA LEU A 448 0.87 -47.62 37.96
C LEU A 448 1.17 -46.33 38.73
N LYS A 449 2.43 -46.17 39.15
CA LYS A 449 2.92 -44.91 39.73
C LYS A 449 2.94 -43.82 38.66
N ARG A 450 2.54 -42.60 39.04
CA ARG A 450 2.52 -41.39 38.19
C ARG A 450 3.79 -41.27 37.33
N THR A 451 3.64 -41.52 36.03
CA THR A 451 4.74 -41.54 35.04
C THR A 451 4.18 -41.16 33.66
N ARG A 452 5.04 -40.67 32.74
CA ARG A 452 4.64 -40.44 31.34
C ARG A 452 4.64 -41.77 30.57
N VAL A 453 3.57 -42.05 29.83
CA VAL A 453 3.40 -43.32 29.10
C VAL A 453 3.59 -43.08 27.61
N LYS A 454 4.49 -43.85 26.99
CA LYS A 454 4.78 -43.78 25.54
C LYS A 454 3.68 -44.50 24.76
N LYS A 455 3.43 -44.06 23.53
CA LYS A 455 2.54 -44.77 22.61
C LYS A 455 3.12 -46.13 22.21
N PRO A 456 2.28 -47.15 21.99
CA PRO A 456 2.73 -48.45 21.54
C PRO A 456 3.23 -48.42 20.09
N GLY A 457 4.17 -49.31 19.74
CA GLY A 457 4.62 -49.51 18.35
C GLY A 457 5.72 -48.57 17.86
N GLN A 458 6.30 -47.75 18.73
CA GLN A 458 7.43 -46.89 18.36
C GLN A 458 8.77 -47.61 18.51
N GLU A 459 9.68 -47.38 17.57
CA GLU A 459 11.07 -47.81 17.70
C GLU A 459 11.75 -47.11 18.89
N VAL A 460 12.51 -47.88 19.66
CA VAL A 460 13.16 -47.39 20.89
C VAL A 460 14.36 -46.50 20.59
N PHE A 461 15.05 -46.72 19.47
CA PHE A 461 16.33 -46.08 19.12
C PHE A 461 16.18 -45.19 17.87
N LYS A 462 15.28 -44.20 17.95
CA LYS A 462 15.09 -43.19 16.90
C LYS A 462 15.82 -41.88 17.21
N SER A 463 16.08 -41.10 16.16
CA SER A 463 16.63 -39.73 16.27
C SER A 463 15.60 -38.71 16.77
N GLU A 464 14.33 -39.03 16.61
CA GLU A 464 13.21 -38.16 17.01
C GLU A 464 12.69 -38.56 18.39
N LEU A 465 12.05 -37.62 19.09
CA LEU A 465 11.49 -37.90 20.42
C LEU A 465 10.30 -38.86 20.34
N SER A 466 10.12 -39.66 21.40
CA SER A 466 8.96 -40.54 21.57
C SER A 466 7.68 -39.73 21.73
N GLU A 467 6.59 -40.23 21.15
CA GLU A 467 5.27 -39.65 21.42
C GLU A 467 4.68 -40.29 22.66
N TYR A 468 4.07 -39.43 23.48
CA TYR A 468 3.40 -39.82 24.70
C TYR A 468 1.88 -39.75 24.50
N ILE A 469 1.15 -40.52 25.31
CA ILE A 469 -0.31 -40.47 25.34
C ILE A 469 -0.73 -39.07 25.78
N LYS A 470 -1.59 -38.44 24.98
CA LYS A 470 -2.13 -37.10 25.26
C LYS A 470 -3.53 -37.21 25.87
N ALA A 471 -3.96 -36.15 26.56
CA ALA A 471 -5.31 -36.06 27.10
C ALA A 471 -6.40 -36.23 26.02
N GLU A 472 -6.14 -35.74 24.81
CA GLU A 472 -7.06 -35.72 23.66
C GLU A 472 -7.45 -37.14 23.20
N GLU A 473 -6.59 -38.12 23.45
CA GLU A 473 -6.78 -39.52 23.09
C GLU A 473 -7.59 -40.29 24.15
N LEU A 474 -7.86 -39.66 25.30
CA LEU A 474 -8.61 -40.25 26.42
C LEU A 474 -10.08 -39.80 26.37
N TYR A 475 -10.94 -40.68 25.88
CA TYR A 475 -12.40 -40.50 25.86
C TYR A 475 -13.11 -41.80 26.22
N ILE A 476 -14.37 -41.71 26.62
CA ILE A 476 -15.17 -42.87 27.03
C ILE A 476 -15.40 -43.81 25.83
N GLY A 477 -15.13 -45.10 26.01
CA GLY A 477 -15.11 -46.12 24.96
C GLY A 477 -13.73 -46.34 24.33
N ALA A 478 -12.74 -45.49 24.60
CA ALA A 478 -11.39 -45.64 24.06
C ALA A 478 -10.64 -46.82 24.70
N LYS A 479 -9.82 -47.51 23.89
CA LYS A 479 -8.88 -48.55 24.34
C LYS A 479 -7.48 -47.94 24.47
N VAL A 480 -6.98 -47.82 25.70
CA VAL A 480 -5.69 -47.20 26.01
C VAL A 480 -4.67 -48.27 26.35
N ASN A 481 -3.57 -48.32 25.61
CA ASN A 481 -2.46 -49.22 25.91
C ASN A 481 -1.46 -48.55 26.86
N VAL A 482 -1.30 -49.12 28.05
CA VAL A 482 -0.35 -48.65 29.06
C VAL A 482 0.63 -49.78 29.37
N ASN A 483 1.86 -49.65 28.89
CA ASN A 483 2.94 -50.63 29.09
C ASN A 483 2.56 -52.09 28.74
N GLY A 484 1.74 -52.28 27.70
CA GLY A 484 1.28 -53.60 27.24
C GLY A 484 -0.07 -54.03 27.81
N TYR A 485 -0.59 -53.32 28.82
CA TYR A 485 -1.93 -53.54 29.35
C TYR A 485 -2.95 -52.69 28.61
N LEU A 486 -3.99 -53.32 28.07
CA LEU A 486 -5.07 -52.64 27.37
C LEU A 486 -6.20 -52.34 28.36
N PHE A 487 -6.49 -51.07 28.54
CA PHE A 487 -7.59 -50.59 29.37
C PHE A 487 -8.72 -50.04 28.49
N LEU A 488 -9.94 -50.46 28.75
CA LEU A 488 -11.14 -49.88 28.16
C LEU A 488 -11.69 -48.81 29.11
N LEU A 489 -11.76 -47.56 28.65
CA LEU A 489 -12.36 -46.47 29.42
C LEU A 489 -13.88 -46.62 29.40
N LEU A 490 -14.48 -46.88 30.56
CA LEU A 490 -15.92 -47.09 30.70
C LEU A 490 -16.67 -45.80 31.03
N ASN A 491 -16.13 -44.99 31.93
CA ASN A 491 -16.78 -43.76 32.39
C ASN A 491 -15.74 -42.72 32.82
N ALA A 492 -16.17 -41.48 33.05
CA ALA A 492 -15.31 -40.38 33.45
C ALA A 492 -15.95 -39.56 34.59
N ASP A 493 -15.12 -38.93 35.41
CA ASP A 493 -15.59 -38.08 36.51
C ASP A 493 -16.36 -36.85 35.98
N LYS A 494 -17.31 -36.32 36.75
CA LYS A 494 -18.10 -35.14 36.38
C LYS A 494 -17.22 -33.95 36.04
N TYR A 495 -16.12 -33.77 36.79
CA TYR A 495 -15.12 -32.75 36.49
C TYR A 495 -14.50 -32.93 35.10
N THR A 496 -14.14 -34.16 34.73
CA THR A 496 -13.52 -34.43 33.42
C THR A 496 -14.45 -34.11 32.26
N LEU A 497 -15.71 -34.49 32.37
CA LEU A 497 -16.72 -34.22 31.33
C LEU A 497 -16.92 -32.73 31.17
N ASN A 498 -17.10 -31.99 32.27
CA ASN A 498 -17.19 -30.53 32.25
C ASN A 498 -15.93 -29.90 31.62
N PHE A 499 -14.75 -30.42 31.95
CA PHE A 499 -13.49 -29.90 31.45
C PHE A 499 -13.34 -30.12 29.94
N MET A 500 -13.71 -31.31 29.44
CA MET A 500 -13.64 -31.65 28.02
C MET A 500 -14.69 -30.87 27.21
N GLU A 501 -15.90 -30.70 27.74
CA GLU A 501 -16.96 -29.88 27.14
C GLU A 501 -16.56 -28.40 27.05
N ALA A 502 -15.91 -27.86 28.10
CA ALA A 502 -15.43 -26.47 28.10
C ALA A 502 -14.24 -26.23 27.15
N HIS A 503 -13.52 -27.29 26.75
CA HIS A 503 -12.39 -27.22 25.84
C HIS A 503 -12.66 -28.04 24.56
N SER A 504 -13.85 -27.85 23.96
CA SER A 504 -14.32 -28.57 22.77
C SER A 504 -13.34 -28.53 21.59
N ASP A 505 -12.56 -27.45 21.43
CA ASP A 505 -11.54 -27.32 20.38
C ASP A 505 -10.45 -28.41 20.45
N LYS A 506 -10.10 -28.84 21.66
CA LYS A 506 -9.06 -29.85 21.91
C LYS A 506 -9.63 -31.26 22.03
N PHE A 507 -10.91 -31.39 22.34
CA PHE A 507 -11.59 -32.67 22.55
C PHE A 507 -12.72 -32.83 21.54
N PRO A 508 -12.44 -33.35 20.33
CA PRO A 508 -13.44 -33.49 19.27
C PRO A 508 -14.69 -34.27 19.71
N MET A 509 -14.48 -35.33 20.51
CA MET A 509 -15.55 -36.21 21.01
C MET A 509 -16.51 -35.54 22.00
N SER A 510 -16.17 -34.35 22.53
CA SER A 510 -17.03 -33.58 23.44
C SER A 510 -17.63 -32.34 22.78
N SER A 511 -17.41 -32.15 21.48
CA SER A 511 -17.93 -30.99 20.76
C SER A 511 -19.31 -31.29 20.18
N ILE A 512 -20.30 -30.52 20.61
CA ILE A 512 -21.70 -30.75 20.20
C ILE A 512 -21.89 -30.48 18.72
N GLU A 513 -21.18 -29.50 18.16
CA GLU A 513 -21.27 -29.14 16.74
C GLU A 513 -20.87 -30.30 15.82
N LEU A 514 -19.75 -30.97 16.10
CA LEU A 514 -19.30 -32.13 15.32
C LEU A 514 -20.25 -33.31 15.50
N ILE A 515 -20.77 -33.53 16.71
CA ILE A 515 -21.73 -34.61 16.97
C ILE A 515 -23.02 -34.36 16.20
N LEU A 516 -23.53 -33.13 16.21
CA LEU A 516 -24.71 -32.75 15.44
C LEU A 516 -24.45 -32.89 13.93
N GLN A 517 -23.26 -32.55 13.45
CA GLN A 517 -22.89 -32.76 12.05
C GLN A 517 -22.91 -34.26 11.68
N LYS A 518 -22.33 -35.13 12.52
CA LYS A 518 -22.40 -36.59 12.33
C LYS A 518 -23.84 -37.11 12.34
N LEU A 519 -24.71 -36.54 13.18
CA LEU A 519 -26.13 -36.89 13.23
C LEU A 519 -26.90 -36.40 11.99
N LYS A 520 -26.52 -35.24 11.42
CA LYS A 520 -27.10 -34.74 10.15
C LYS A 520 -26.82 -35.67 8.98
N GLU A 521 -25.64 -36.27 8.91
CA GLU A 521 -25.29 -37.20 7.85
C GLU A 521 -26.18 -38.47 7.85
N GLU A 522 -26.87 -38.78 8.96
CA GLU A 522 -27.81 -39.91 9.11
C GLU A 522 -29.29 -39.49 8.97
N GLU A 523 -29.57 -38.36 8.31
CA GLU A 523 -30.91 -37.79 8.08
C GLU A 523 -31.96 -38.79 7.59
N SER A 524 -31.56 -39.82 6.83
CA SER A 524 -32.43 -40.90 6.34
C SER A 524 -33.17 -41.69 7.44
N LYS A 525 -32.60 -41.82 8.65
CA LYS A 525 -33.19 -42.58 9.78
C LYS A 525 -33.87 -41.69 10.82
N SER A 526 -33.93 -40.38 10.59
CA SER A 526 -34.57 -39.40 11.48
C SER A 526 -36.06 -39.70 11.75
N ARG A 527 -36.77 -40.26 10.77
CA ARG A 527 -38.18 -40.66 10.90
C ARG A 527 -38.34 -41.86 11.84
N GLU A 528 -37.44 -42.84 11.75
CA GLU A 528 -37.40 -44.01 12.63
C GLU A 528 -37.04 -43.59 14.06
N LEU A 529 -36.05 -42.69 14.23
CA LEU A 529 -35.70 -42.07 15.52
C LEU A 529 -36.92 -41.43 16.21
N LYS A 530 -37.72 -40.64 15.48
CA LYS A 530 -38.93 -40.02 16.01
C LYS A 530 -39.97 -41.06 16.44
N GLN A 531 -40.15 -42.12 15.67
CA GLN A 531 -41.12 -43.18 15.98
C GLN A 531 -40.70 -43.98 17.22
N VAL A 532 -39.41 -44.35 17.32
CA VAL A 532 -38.89 -45.13 18.45
C VAL A 532 -38.87 -44.31 19.74
N LEU A 533 -38.50 -43.02 19.69
CA LEU A 533 -38.56 -42.14 20.86
C LEU A 533 -40.00 -41.88 21.32
N ARG A 534 -40.97 -41.77 20.38
CA ARG A 534 -42.40 -41.68 20.72
C ARG A 534 -42.93 -42.98 21.34
N ALA A 535 -42.47 -44.13 20.87
CA ALA A 535 -42.85 -45.42 21.44
C ALA A 535 -42.27 -45.62 22.86
N ALA A 536 -41.09 -45.07 23.14
CA ALA A 536 -40.46 -45.11 24.46
C ALA A 536 -41.19 -44.22 25.50
N ASP A 537 -41.79 -43.11 25.08
CA ASP A 537 -42.57 -42.20 25.94
C ASP A 537 -44.04 -42.64 26.07
N SER A 538 -44.27 -43.80 26.68
CA SER A 538 -45.61 -44.37 26.90
C SER A 538 -46.56 -43.46 27.70
N ARG A 539 -46.03 -42.50 28.46
CA ARG A 539 -46.80 -41.60 29.34
C ARG A 539 -46.99 -40.19 28.76
N LEU A 540 -46.49 -39.92 27.54
CA LEU A 540 -46.48 -38.58 26.92
C LEU A 540 -45.87 -37.49 27.83
N THR A 541 -44.96 -37.92 28.70
CA THR A 541 -44.27 -37.06 29.67
C THR A 541 -43.20 -36.21 29.01
N LYS A 542 -42.94 -36.42 27.71
CA LYS A 542 -41.88 -35.80 26.91
C LYS A 542 -40.51 -36.05 27.52
N MET A 543 -40.37 -37.15 28.24
CA MET A 543 -39.25 -37.46 29.12
C MET A 543 -38.80 -38.89 28.88
N VAL A 544 -37.53 -39.08 28.55
CA VAL A 544 -36.95 -40.42 28.29
C VAL A 544 -35.83 -40.70 29.27
N ASP A 545 -35.78 -41.94 29.78
CA ASP A 545 -34.71 -42.40 30.66
C ASP A 545 -33.40 -42.57 29.87
N TYR A 546 -32.26 -42.26 30.49
CA TYR A 546 -30.97 -42.25 29.82
C TYR A 546 -30.58 -43.60 29.21
N ASN A 547 -30.84 -44.71 29.91
CA ASN A 547 -30.47 -46.04 29.40
C ASN A 547 -31.27 -46.35 28.12
N THR A 548 -32.58 -46.07 28.15
CA THR A 548 -33.43 -46.20 26.97
C THR A 548 -32.99 -45.26 25.84
N PHE A 549 -32.60 -44.02 26.15
CA PHE A 549 -32.06 -43.07 25.17
C PHE A 549 -30.75 -43.54 24.55
N ARG A 550 -29.81 -44.05 25.36
CA ARG A 550 -28.52 -44.58 24.91
C ARG A 550 -28.71 -45.76 23.97
N ASP A 551 -29.57 -46.71 24.33
CA ASP A 551 -29.83 -47.91 23.52
C ASP A 551 -30.49 -47.54 22.17
N ILE A 552 -31.40 -46.55 22.17
CA ILE A 552 -32.03 -46.04 20.94
C ILE A 552 -30.99 -45.37 20.04
N ILE A 553 -30.15 -44.48 20.57
CA ILE A 553 -29.12 -43.80 19.77
C ILE A 553 -28.08 -44.80 19.27
N MET A 554 -27.63 -45.73 20.10
CA MET A 554 -26.62 -46.73 19.72
C MET A 554 -27.12 -47.74 18.69
N SER A 555 -28.37 -48.20 18.81
CA SER A 555 -28.96 -49.13 17.83
C SER A 555 -29.12 -48.49 16.44
N LEU A 556 -29.45 -47.20 16.38
CA LEU A 556 -29.73 -46.50 15.12
C LEU A 556 -28.46 -45.98 14.41
N THR A 557 -27.41 -45.66 15.18
CA THR A 557 -26.18 -45.05 14.65
C THR A 557 -25.06 -46.04 14.26
N VAL A 558 -25.30 -47.35 14.29
CA VAL A 558 -24.39 -48.43 13.81
C VAL A 558 -22.91 -48.17 14.16
N GLY A 559 -22.63 -47.77 15.41
CA GLY A 559 -21.27 -47.56 15.91
C GLY A 559 -20.51 -46.35 15.35
N LYS A 560 -21.17 -45.43 14.64
CA LYS A 560 -20.54 -44.17 14.16
C LYS A 560 -20.35 -43.14 15.28
N LEU A 561 -21.23 -43.18 16.30
CA LEU A 561 -21.08 -42.39 17.51
C LEU A 561 -20.39 -43.20 18.59
N THR A 562 -19.49 -42.55 19.31
CA THR A 562 -18.81 -43.11 20.48
C THR A 562 -19.65 -42.95 21.74
N ASP A 563 -19.42 -43.80 22.75
CA ASP A 563 -20.10 -43.69 24.05
C ASP A 563 -19.94 -42.28 24.66
N HIS A 564 -18.77 -41.67 24.48
CA HIS A 564 -18.48 -40.31 24.96
C HIS A 564 -19.40 -39.25 24.33
N GLU A 565 -19.62 -39.33 23.02
CA GLU A 565 -20.47 -38.37 22.29
C GLU A 565 -21.93 -38.48 22.73
N VAL A 566 -22.43 -39.70 22.96
CA VAL A 566 -23.79 -39.95 23.47
C VAL A 566 -23.96 -39.36 24.87
N ILE A 567 -22.95 -39.49 25.73
CA ILE A 567 -22.94 -38.89 27.07
C ILE A 567 -22.96 -37.36 26.99
N THR A 568 -22.15 -36.76 26.12
CA THR A 568 -22.14 -35.31 25.92
C THR A 568 -23.48 -34.79 25.40
N LEU A 569 -24.12 -35.49 24.46
CA LEU A 569 -25.47 -35.16 24.00
C LEU A 569 -26.49 -35.22 25.13
N ALA A 570 -26.50 -36.32 25.89
CA ALA A 570 -27.42 -36.50 27.01
C ALA A 570 -27.25 -35.40 28.08
N ARG A 571 -26.00 -34.97 28.34
CA ARG A 571 -25.70 -33.91 29.29
C ARG A 571 -26.12 -32.53 28.80
N HIS A 572 -25.98 -32.25 27.51
CA HIS A 572 -26.41 -30.97 26.94
C HIS A 572 -27.94 -30.79 26.96
N TYR A 573 -28.70 -31.85 26.70
CA TYR A 573 -30.17 -31.84 26.73
C TYR A 573 -30.76 -32.26 28.09
N GLN A 574 -29.91 -32.37 29.12
CA GLN A 574 -30.35 -32.74 30.46
C GLN A 574 -31.24 -31.64 31.05
N VAL A 575 -32.39 -32.02 31.60
CA VAL A 575 -33.23 -31.10 32.39
C VAL A 575 -32.53 -30.86 33.74
N PRO A 576 -32.37 -29.59 34.18
CA PRO A 576 -31.94 -29.32 35.54
C PRO A 576 -32.98 -29.89 36.51
N GLU A 577 -32.57 -30.79 37.39
CA GLU A 577 -33.40 -31.14 38.54
C GLU A 577 -33.57 -29.86 39.38
N ASP A 578 -34.81 -29.45 39.66
CA ASP A 578 -35.10 -28.49 40.72
C ASP A 578 -34.76 -29.15 42.05
N THR A 579 -33.47 -29.23 42.39
CA THR A 579 -32.98 -29.71 43.68
C THR A 579 -33.28 -28.67 44.75
N LYS A 580 -34.55 -28.51 45.09
CA LYS A 580 -34.87 -28.06 46.44
C LYS A 580 -34.71 -29.28 47.34
N PRO A 581 -33.81 -29.27 48.34
CA PRO A 581 -33.57 -30.44 49.17
C PRO A 581 -34.89 -30.89 49.82
N ASP A 582 -35.08 -32.21 49.86
CA ASP A 582 -36.21 -32.83 50.54
C ASP A 582 -36.24 -32.37 52.01
N VAL A 583 -37.45 -32.09 52.51
CA VAL A 583 -37.66 -31.54 53.87
C VAL A 583 -37.00 -32.44 54.93
N ASN A 584 -37.01 -33.75 54.72
CA ASN A 584 -36.41 -34.73 55.61
C ASN A 584 -34.87 -34.64 55.66
N VAL A 585 -34.20 -34.30 54.54
CA VAL A 585 -32.74 -34.14 54.49
C VAL A 585 -32.31 -32.88 55.23
N LEU A 586 -33.05 -31.78 55.07
CA LEU A 586 -32.80 -30.54 55.80
C LEU A 586 -32.97 -30.72 57.32
N ILE A 587 -34.02 -31.45 57.74
CA ILE A 587 -34.27 -31.75 59.15
C ILE A 587 -33.19 -32.68 59.71
N ALA A 588 -32.76 -33.71 58.97
CA ALA A 588 -31.67 -34.59 59.40
C ALA A 588 -30.34 -33.84 59.58
N GLN A 589 -30.00 -32.92 58.67
CA GLN A 589 -28.83 -32.04 58.82
C GLN A 589 -28.96 -31.10 60.03
N ALA A 590 -30.16 -30.56 60.27
CA ALA A 590 -30.44 -29.74 61.45
C ALA A 590 -30.26 -30.56 62.74
N HIS A 591 -30.79 -31.78 62.79
CA HIS A 591 -30.66 -32.69 63.93
C HIS A 591 -29.20 -33.06 64.19
N GLU A 592 -28.39 -33.28 63.16
CA GLU A 592 -26.95 -33.54 63.32
C GLU A 592 -26.22 -32.34 63.97
N GLN A 593 -26.51 -31.12 63.51
CA GLN A 593 -25.93 -29.89 64.08
C GLN A 593 -26.40 -29.63 65.52
N LEU A 594 -27.67 -29.91 65.82
CA LEU A 594 -28.24 -29.77 67.16
C LEU A 594 -27.70 -30.82 68.14
N LYS A 595 -27.53 -32.07 67.69
CA LYS A 595 -26.89 -33.16 68.45
C LYS A 595 -25.42 -32.85 68.77
N LYS A 596 -24.65 -32.37 67.78
CA LYS A 596 -23.23 -32.00 67.98
C LYS A 596 -23.04 -30.92 69.05
N ASN A 597 -23.98 -30.00 69.16
CA ASN A 597 -23.93 -28.87 70.10
C ASN A 597 -24.75 -29.09 71.38
N ALA A 598 -25.31 -30.30 71.57
CA ALA A 598 -26.15 -30.66 72.73
C ALA A 598 -27.24 -29.63 73.04
N PHE A 599 -27.91 -29.10 72.01
CA PHE A 599 -28.94 -28.08 72.20
C PHE A 599 -30.28 -28.71 72.58
N GLU A 600 -30.81 -28.32 73.75
CA GLU A 600 -32.02 -28.91 74.35
C GLU A 600 -33.09 -27.88 74.75
N ASN A 601 -32.82 -26.59 74.61
CA ASN A 601 -33.67 -25.51 75.13
C ASN A 601 -34.91 -25.21 74.25
N PHE A 602 -35.53 -26.22 73.64
CA PHE A 602 -36.72 -26.05 72.79
C PHE A 602 -37.97 -25.61 73.58
N GLU A 603 -38.12 -26.07 74.82
CA GLU A 603 -39.23 -25.66 75.70
C GLU A 603 -39.20 -24.15 76.02
N ARG A 604 -37.99 -23.60 76.22
CA ARG A 604 -37.81 -22.16 76.44
C ARG A 604 -38.16 -21.34 75.20
N LEU A 605 -37.88 -21.85 73.99
CA LEU A 605 -38.27 -21.21 72.73
C LEU A 605 -39.79 -21.20 72.57
N ASN A 606 -40.43 -22.35 72.80
CA ASN A 606 -41.88 -22.46 72.78
C ASN A 606 -42.52 -21.51 73.80
N ALA A 607 -42.02 -21.43 75.02
CA ALA A 607 -42.54 -20.52 76.04
C ALA A 607 -42.45 -19.03 75.64
N ILE A 608 -41.37 -18.62 74.96
CA ILE A 608 -41.22 -17.24 74.46
C ILE A 608 -42.18 -16.97 73.31
N CYS A 609 -42.38 -17.94 72.41
CA CYS A 609 -43.35 -17.84 71.34
C CYS A 609 -44.79 -17.73 71.87
N VAL A 610 -45.17 -18.56 72.86
CA VAL A 610 -46.49 -18.51 73.52
C VAL A 610 -46.72 -17.19 74.24
N TYR A 611 -45.71 -16.61 74.89
CA TYR A 611 -45.82 -15.29 75.53
C TYR A 611 -46.05 -14.15 74.52
N GLN A 612 -45.45 -14.27 73.33
CA GLN A 612 -45.61 -13.27 72.26
C GLN A 612 -46.92 -13.43 71.48
N ASP A 613 -47.45 -14.64 71.41
CA ASP A 613 -48.74 -14.97 70.80
C ASP A 613 -49.91 -14.58 71.73
N ARG A 614 -50.13 -13.27 71.87
CA ARG A 614 -51.23 -12.71 72.70
C ARG A 614 -52.63 -13.10 72.20
N GLU A 615 -52.73 -13.45 70.92
CA GLU A 615 -53.98 -13.83 70.26
C GLU A 615 -54.25 -15.34 70.33
N LYS A 616 -53.29 -16.14 70.84
CA LYS A 616 -53.34 -17.61 70.93
C LYS A 616 -53.64 -18.29 69.59
N LYS A 617 -53.07 -17.77 68.50
CA LYS A 617 -53.31 -18.29 67.14
C LYS A 617 -52.33 -19.38 66.71
N THR A 618 -51.38 -19.76 67.58
CA THR A 618 -50.31 -20.76 67.36
C THR A 618 -49.38 -20.43 66.17
N VAL A 619 -49.48 -19.23 65.61
CA VAL A 619 -48.69 -18.78 64.46
C VAL A 619 -48.02 -17.45 64.73
N LEU A 620 -46.78 -17.29 64.27
CA LEU A 620 -46.01 -16.04 64.39
C LEU A 620 -45.36 -15.68 63.05
N PRO A 621 -45.08 -14.39 62.78
CA PRO A 621 -44.40 -13.99 61.54
C PRO A 621 -43.03 -14.64 61.38
N SER A 622 -42.68 -15.08 60.17
CA SER A 622 -41.42 -15.78 59.86
C SER A 622 -40.17 -14.98 60.26
N LYS A 623 -40.22 -13.66 60.04
CA LYS A 623 -39.17 -12.70 60.43
C LYS A 623 -38.95 -12.65 61.94
N TYR A 624 -40.01 -12.84 62.73
CA TYR A 624 -39.92 -12.88 64.18
C TYR A 624 -39.29 -14.18 64.66
N ILE A 625 -39.74 -15.34 64.16
CA ILE A 625 -39.16 -16.64 64.53
C ILE A 625 -37.67 -16.71 64.13
N ARG A 626 -37.30 -16.18 62.97
CA ARG A 626 -35.89 -16.08 62.56
C ARG A 626 -35.06 -15.26 63.55
N ARG A 627 -35.59 -14.13 64.03
CA ARG A 627 -34.93 -13.29 65.03
C ARG A 627 -34.81 -14.01 66.37
N LEU A 628 -35.84 -14.75 66.77
CA LEU A 628 -35.89 -15.55 67.98
C LEU A 628 -34.88 -16.71 67.97
N CYS A 629 -34.76 -17.43 66.85
CA CYS A 629 -33.76 -18.49 66.71
C CYS A 629 -32.32 -17.94 66.77
N LYS A 630 -32.08 -16.75 66.20
CA LYS A 630 -30.78 -16.07 66.30
C LYS A 630 -30.48 -15.56 67.71
N SER A 631 -31.45 -14.94 68.38
CA SER A 631 -31.26 -14.40 69.73
C SER A 631 -31.07 -15.49 70.78
N SER A 632 -31.71 -16.64 70.60
CA SER A 632 -31.57 -17.83 71.45
C SER A 632 -30.33 -18.68 71.17
N ARG A 633 -29.51 -18.28 70.19
CA ARG A 633 -28.29 -18.99 69.77
C ARG A 633 -28.58 -20.43 69.36
N LEU A 634 -29.65 -20.65 68.59
CA LEU A 634 -29.92 -21.94 67.97
C LEU A 634 -28.72 -22.29 67.06
N PRO A 635 -28.02 -23.43 67.27
CA PRO A 635 -26.77 -23.73 66.59
C PRO A 635 -27.03 -24.33 65.20
N LEU A 636 -27.70 -23.55 64.35
CA LEU A 636 -27.94 -23.85 62.94
C LEU A 636 -27.29 -22.76 62.08
N THR A 637 -26.71 -23.13 60.95
CA THR A 637 -26.24 -22.16 59.95
C THR A 637 -27.40 -21.33 59.39
N ASP A 638 -27.20 -20.03 59.13
CA ASP A 638 -28.29 -19.12 58.70
C ASP A 638 -28.96 -19.55 57.40
N ASP A 639 -28.21 -20.18 56.48
CA ASP A 639 -28.73 -20.71 55.21
C ASP A 639 -29.65 -21.91 55.41
N LEU A 640 -29.26 -22.83 56.30
CA LEU A 640 -30.06 -24.01 56.66
C LEU A 640 -31.32 -23.59 57.43
N LEU A 641 -31.18 -22.63 58.35
CA LEU A 641 -32.29 -22.06 59.10
C LEU A 641 -33.29 -21.33 58.18
N ALA A 642 -32.81 -20.53 57.24
CA ALA A 642 -33.65 -19.86 56.24
C ALA A 642 -34.36 -20.87 55.33
N SER A 643 -33.65 -21.94 54.91
CA SER A 643 -34.21 -23.00 54.08
C SER A 643 -35.31 -23.77 54.81
N ILE A 644 -35.12 -24.09 56.09
CA ILE A 644 -36.15 -24.74 56.91
C ILE A 644 -37.36 -23.81 57.09
N LEU A 645 -37.14 -22.56 57.52
CA LEU A 645 -38.25 -21.61 57.75
C LEU A 645 -39.09 -21.37 56.49
N SER A 646 -38.46 -21.32 55.30
CA SER A 646 -39.17 -21.14 54.02
C SER A 646 -40.14 -22.28 53.68
N ARG A 647 -40.01 -23.45 54.31
CA ARG A 647 -40.88 -24.62 54.08
C ARG A 647 -42.07 -24.66 55.02
N PHE A 648 -41.95 -24.04 56.20
CA PHE A 648 -43.02 -23.93 57.20
C PHE A 648 -43.77 -22.59 57.10
N GLU A 649 -43.52 -21.80 56.05
CA GLU A 649 -44.13 -20.50 55.83
C GLU A 649 -45.45 -20.64 55.07
N ASP A 650 -46.53 -20.19 55.70
CA ASP A 650 -47.86 -20.12 55.10
C ASP A 650 -47.96 -18.96 54.09
N SER A 651 -49.05 -18.92 53.29
CA SER A 651 -49.31 -17.90 52.28
C SER A 651 -49.36 -16.44 52.80
N LYS A 652 -49.27 -16.23 54.12
CA LYS A 652 -49.27 -14.93 54.81
C LYS A 652 -47.93 -14.62 55.52
N GLU A 653 -46.84 -15.31 55.19
CA GLU A 653 -45.53 -15.18 55.87
C GLU A 653 -45.57 -15.50 57.38
N GLN A 654 -46.45 -16.43 57.77
CA GLN A 654 -46.62 -16.89 59.15
C GLN A 654 -46.15 -18.34 59.28
N ILE A 655 -45.60 -18.68 60.43
CA ILE A 655 -45.07 -20.00 60.74
C ILE A 655 -45.74 -20.50 62.01
N ASP A 656 -46.23 -21.72 61.96
CA ASP A 656 -46.64 -22.47 63.14
C ASP A 656 -45.38 -22.88 63.94
N TYR A 657 -45.21 -22.23 65.09
CA TYR A 657 -44.02 -22.42 65.91
C TYR A 657 -44.05 -23.77 66.65
N GLU A 658 -45.22 -24.31 66.98
CA GLU A 658 -45.31 -25.59 67.68
C GLU A 658 -44.90 -26.74 66.76
N SER A 659 -45.38 -26.77 65.51
CA SER A 659 -44.97 -27.80 64.55
C SER A 659 -43.51 -27.65 64.12
N LEU A 660 -42.99 -26.43 63.97
CA LEU A 660 -41.58 -26.20 63.67
C LEU A 660 -40.64 -26.68 64.79
N PHE A 661 -40.90 -26.30 66.04
CA PHE A 661 -40.02 -26.74 67.14
C PHE A 661 -40.22 -28.21 67.49
N CYS A 662 -41.41 -28.80 67.28
CA CYS A 662 -41.62 -30.24 67.43
C CYS A 662 -40.89 -31.07 66.37
N THR A 663 -40.79 -30.58 65.13
CA THR A 663 -40.04 -31.26 64.06
C THR A 663 -38.52 -31.09 64.21
N LEU A 664 -38.06 -29.95 64.72
CA LEU A 664 -36.65 -29.72 65.05
C LEU A 664 -36.18 -30.44 66.32
N ASN A 665 -37.10 -30.85 67.20
CA ASN A 665 -36.78 -31.56 68.43
C ASN A 665 -36.40 -33.02 68.13
N TRP A 666 -35.09 -33.24 67.97
CA TRP A 666 -34.49 -34.54 67.66
C TRP A 666 -34.69 -35.62 68.73
N ARG A 667 -35.10 -35.27 69.97
CA ARG A 667 -35.46 -36.25 71.01
C ARG A 667 -36.90 -36.74 70.88
N MET A 668 -37.81 -35.86 70.45
CA MET A 668 -39.24 -36.18 70.32
C MET A 668 -39.55 -36.84 68.98
N ASN A 669 -38.92 -36.40 67.89
CA ASN A 669 -39.10 -36.93 66.54
C ASN A 669 -37.75 -37.18 65.86
N PRO A 670 -37.03 -38.27 66.18
CA PRO A 670 -35.74 -38.56 65.57
C PRO A 670 -35.90 -38.96 64.09
N VAL A 671 -35.26 -38.23 63.18
CA VAL A 671 -35.13 -38.62 61.78
C VAL A 671 -33.91 -39.56 61.63
N PRO A 672 -33.96 -40.59 60.77
CA PRO A 672 -32.80 -41.45 60.50
C PRO A 672 -31.57 -40.64 60.13
N GLU A 673 -30.40 -41.05 60.63
CA GLU A 673 -29.14 -40.36 60.34
C GLU A 673 -28.83 -40.43 58.84
N LEU A 674 -28.41 -39.30 58.27
CA LEU A 674 -27.89 -39.27 56.91
C LEU A 674 -26.62 -40.13 56.88
N GLU A 675 -26.69 -41.33 56.30
CA GLU A 675 -25.48 -42.03 55.88
C GLU A 675 -24.73 -41.06 54.95
N ALA A 676 -23.53 -40.64 55.34
CA ALA A 676 -22.64 -39.95 54.43
C ALA A 676 -22.55 -40.83 53.17
N PRO A 677 -22.73 -40.30 51.95
CA PRO A 677 -22.49 -41.09 50.77
C PRO A 677 -21.03 -41.51 50.85
N SER A 678 -20.79 -42.77 51.19
CA SER A 678 -19.46 -43.33 51.09
C SER A 678 -19.11 -43.18 49.62
N TYR A 679 -17.97 -42.55 49.31
CA TYR A 679 -17.40 -42.51 47.97
C TYR A 679 -17.27 -43.93 47.33
N LEU A 680 -17.47 -44.98 48.14
CA LEU A 680 -17.41 -46.40 47.82
C LEU A 680 -18.78 -47.12 47.84
N LYS A 681 -19.93 -46.43 47.93
CA LYS A 681 -21.28 -47.00 47.61
C LYS A 681 -21.89 -46.38 46.35
N GLU A 682 -21.15 -45.53 45.64
CA GLU A 682 -21.44 -45.19 44.23
C GLU A 682 -21.14 -46.38 43.28
N THR A 683 -20.70 -47.52 43.82
CA THR A 683 -20.01 -48.61 43.12
C THR A 683 -20.81 -49.90 42.96
N SER A 684 -22.04 -50.01 43.47
CA SER A 684 -22.84 -51.25 43.34
C SER A 684 -24.14 -51.11 42.54
N ASN A 685 -24.22 -50.12 41.65
CA ASN A 685 -25.27 -50.04 40.65
C ASN A 685 -24.67 -49.49 39.35
N HIS A 686 -24.68 -50.32 38.32
CA HIS A 686 -24.00 -50.12 37.04
C HIS A 686 -24.29 -48.81 36.26
N ASP A 687 -25.14 -47.87 36.72
CA ASP A 687 -25.53 -46.69 35.92
C ASP A 687 -25.96 -45.45 36.75
N PHE A 688 -25.31 -45.09 37.87
CA PHE A 688 -25.89 -44.07 38.75
C PHE A 688 -25.76 -42.59 38.31
N LEU A 689 -24.90 -42.25 37.34
CA LEU A 689 -24.78 -40.85 36.89
C LEU A 689 -26.00 -40.36 36.10
N LEU A 690 -26.83 -41.29 35.59
CA LEU A 690 -27.97 -40.99 34.72
C LEU A 690 -29.25 -41.83 34.96
N LYS A 691 -29.26 -42.81 35.87
CA LYS A 691 -30.39 -43.74 36.13
C LYS A 691 -31.75 -43.13 36.50
N ASN A 692 -31.78 -41.85 36.89
CA ASN A 692 -33.01 -41.14 37.29
C ASN A 692 -33.24 -39.85 36.48
N LYS A 693 -32.62 -39.70 35.31
CA LYS A 693 -32.64 -38.43 34.58
C LYS A 693 -33.49 -38.51 33.33
N THR A 694 -34.53 -37.69 33.33
CA THR A 694 -35.48 -37.55 32.23
C THR A 694 -35.03 -36.48 31.24
N LEU A 695 -35.02 -36.81 29.94
CA LEU A 695 -34.63 -35.91 28.84
C LEU A 695 -35.86 -35.34 28.11
N LEU A 696 -35.93 -34.01 27.89
CA LEU A 696 -37.06 -33.36 27.23
C LEU A 696 -37.13 -33.61 25.70
N LEU A 697 -38.32 -33.98 25.20
CA LEU A 697 -38.66 -34.00 23.76
C LEU A 697 -39.29 -32.66 23.31
N PRO A 698 -38.95 -32.12 22.11
CA PRO A 698 -39.41 -30.80 21.65
C PRO A 698 -40.86 -30.76 21.09
N ASN A 699 -41.50 -29.58 21.18
CA ASN A 699 -42.88 -29.29 20.72
C ASN A 699 -42.93 -28.77 19.27
N GLU A 700 -43.93 -29.24 18.51
CA GLU A 700 -44.44 -28.64 17.26
C GLU A 700 -45.54 -27.63 17.58
N GLU A 701 -45.27 -26.33 17.64
CA GLU A 701 -46.27 -25.26 17.44
C GLU A 701 -45.60 -23.87 17.49
N ALA A 702 -45.32 -23.30 16.31
CA ALA A 702 -45.29 -21.85 16.01
C ALA A 702 -44.76 -21.63 14.57
N LEU A 703 -45.62 -21.82 13.56
CA LEU A 703 -45.40 -21.29 12.22
C LEU A 703 -46.42 -20.18 11.97
N ARG A 704 -45.98 -18.93 12.13
CA ARG A 704 -46.42 -17.72 11.37
C ARG A 704 -45.85 -16.49 12.08
N GLU A 705 -44.76 -15.94 11.54
CA GLU A 705 -44.57 -14.51 11.29
C GLU A 705 -43.21 -14.27 10.61
N GLY A 706 -43.21 -13.46 9.55
CA GLY A 706 -42.08 -13.23 8.64
C GLY A 706 -41.01 -12.27 9.20
N PRO A 707 -39.89 -12.11 8.49
CA PRO A 707 -38.70 -11.45 9.03
C PRO A 707 -38.78 -9.93 8.89
N SER A 708 -38.51 -9.20 9.98
CA SER A 708 -38.16 -7.79 9.94
C SER A 708 -36.76 -7.57 10.52
N ARG A 709 -35.94 -6.83 9.78
CA ARG A 709 -34.55 -6.48 10.09
C ARG A 709 -34.51 -5.47 11.24
N THR A 710 -33.58 -5.63 12.18
CA THR A 710 -32.60 -4.62 12.67
C THR A 710 -31.95 -5.04 14.00
N GLY A 711 -30.67 -4.69 14.19
CA GLY A 711 -30.07 -4.43 15.51
C GLY A 711 -29.24 -5.54 16.16
N LEU A 712 -27.93 -5.29 16.29
CA LEU A 712 -26.98 -6.07 17.09
C LEU A 712 -27.30 -6.04 18.60
N PHE A 713 -26.74 -7.05 19.29
CA PHE A 713 -26.43 -7.19 20.72
C PHE A 713 -27.32 -8.12 21.57
N HIS A 714 -26.63 -9.15 22.11
CA HIS A 714 -26.96 -9.98 23.28
C HIS A 714 -28.20 -10.87 23.19
N LYS A 715 -28.00 -12.13 22.77
CA LYS A 715 -28.96 -13.21 23.04
C LYS A 715 -28.30 -14.35 23.82
N ARG A 716 -28.60 -14.41 25.13
CA ARG A 716 -28.81 -15.68 25.82
C ARG A 716 -29.98 -16.36 25.11
N ILE A 717 -29.74 -17.50 24.46
CA ILE A 717 -30.79 -18.24 23.74
C ILE A 717 -31.39 -19.24 24.72
N HIS A 718 -32.56 -18.90 25.27
CA HIS A 718 -33.52 -19.89 25.78
C HIS A 718 -34.37 -20.38 24.61
N SER A 719 -34.16 -21.61 24.14
CA SER A 719 -35.23 -22.42 23.52
C SER A 719 -34.78 -23.89 23.37
N PRO A 720 -35.56 -24.89 23.82
CA PRO A 720 -35.23 -26.32 23.73
C PRO A 720 -35.65 -26.99 22.40
N ASN A 721 -35.58 -26.30 21.25
CA ASN A 721 -36.11 -26.79 19.96
C ASN A 721 -35.07 -27.17 18.88
N ASN A 722 -33.78 -27.27 19.21
CA ASN A 722 -32.73 -27.40 18.19
C ASN A 722 -32.22 -28.81 17.88
N PHE A 723 -32.66 -29.87 18.56
CA PHE A 723 -32.10 -31.21 18.32
C PHE A 723 -32.54 -31.82 16.98
N PHE A 724 -33.83 -31.75 16.64
CA PHE A 724 -34.36 -32.33 15.38
C PHE A 724 -34.47 -31.33 14.22
N ALA A 725 -34.56 -30.02 14.48
CA ALA A 725 -34.52 -29.00 13.42
C ALA A 725 -33.15 -28.96 12.72
N LEU A 726 -32.07 -29.34 13.42
CA LEU A 726 -30.74 -29.43 12.81
C LEU A 726 -30.53 -30.72 12.00
N ILE A 727 -31.21 -31.83 12.30
CA ILE A 727 -31.08 -33.13 11.59
C ILE A 727 -31.82 -33.14 10.23
N GLY A 728 -32.26 -31.99 9.72
CA GLY A 728 -32.79 -31.87 8.35
C GLY A 728 -34.23 -32.36 8.17
N VAL A 729 -35.08 -32.29 9.19
CA VAL A 729 -36.50 -32.61 9.01
C VAL A 729 -37.34 -31.39 9.35
N VAL A 730 -37.85 -30.74 8.30
CA VAL A 730 -39.02 -29.83 8.36
C VAL A 730 -40.19 -30.53 9.06
#